data_AF-A0A1Y2C1W1-F1
#
_entry.id   AF-A0A1Y2C1W1-F1
#
_cell.length_a   1.000
_cell.length_b   1.000
_cell.length_c   1.000
_cell.angle_alpha   90.00
_cell.angle_beta   90.00
_cell.angle_gamma   90.00
#
_symmetry.space_group_name_H-M   'P 1'
#
loop_
_entity.id
_entity.type
_entity.pdbx_description
1 polymer ?
#
loop_
_entity_poly.entity_id
_entity_poly.type
_entity_poly.pdbx_seq_one_letter_code
_entity_poly.pdbx_strand_id
1 'polypeptide(L)'
;MCKKPIIASCGVDRYVKLWNYFTGECELDKCFQENVYSVALHPSGLFILIGFSDKLRLMSILIDDIRTIKEFYIKNCSECKFCFGGHIFAATNGTTIQLFSTWTYKCLGILKGHNGKINSLYWTQNDDILVSAGSDGAVYVWDVREMKRISEYVCKDNSYNSAICNSNGSVVWVSGNNCLFQEVMGAQVTRKLDYKVTFQKIQISYSGRMLFGGTDKGDIIPLRYPLISDTSEFYRYSAHSDSITSLGLTYDSQFLISAGKDGCIFVYNVIDKDENGPRIQSKVQFSNEVLITRSDLEEQNIDIEELSRSIEELKMEHEYQMKLKDMNFNDTLKETVEKYNRAIEELKNATVQMKGEKEKTEILQEDQWCNMKQKNHANLQELEAKFTKQLIKQYDKYNKLKKKSVELEEYWGEKIINAKKDEEEVLLKYTQSLEIKMSKKSEEILKLKNQLRNNEIECNEFRKMTEEDIDTEIVELNKKYQMELKDIIDKGFKLKGENGIMKKKFISLNKEIEDSKKDITKLNKSIESLNSEIEIYEKELLLLKKDVNPILPLILLYLNNYKYMYLLLCFYSLYIYKMVDRNYLMRDVEKKVFVIKRKNQELEKEKFVLNYNINQLRQEVEPREIKMEQLKKNIAVCKFLLIVYYIIQ
;
A
#
# COMPACT_ATOMS: atom_id res chain seq x y z
N MET A 1 10.85 73.39 -11.91
CA MET A 1 11.09 73.78 -10.51
C MET A 1 11.59 72.57 -9.78
N CYS A 2 12.77 72.70 -9.17
CA CYS A 2 13.27 71.76 -8.18
C CYS A 2 12.35 71.89 -6.95
N LYS A 3 11.96 70.76 -6.36
CA LYS A 3 11.01 70.68 -5.24
C LYS A 3 11.60 69.75 -4.19
N LYS A 4 11.85 70.28 -3.00
CA LYS A 4 12.15 69.50 -1.80
C LYS A 4 10.85 69.14 -1.06
N PRO A 5 10.80 67.99 -0.35
CA PRO A 5 9.63 67.60 0.45
C PRO A 5 9.68 68.25 1.84
N ILE A 6 9.86 69.58 1.90
CA ILE A 6 10.06 70.31 3.15
C ILE A 6 8.87 71.19 3.51
N ILE A 7 8.60 71.26 4.81
CA ILE A 7 7.76 72.27 5.44
C ILE A 7 8.61 73.13 6.38
N ALA A 8 8.18 74.39 6.58
CA ALA A 8 8.83 75.31 7.50
C ALA A 8 7.89 75.68 8.65
N SER A 9 8.40 75.65 9.87
CA SER A 9 7.68 76.07 11.09
C SER A 9 8.47 77.12 11.86
N CYS A 10 7.77 78.08 12.47
CA CYS A 10 8.35 79.05 13.41
C CYS A 10 7.56 79.07 14.72
N GLY A 11 8.26 79.18 15.84
CA GLY A 11 7.67 79.22 17.18
C GLY A 11 8.00 80.47 17.99
N VAL A 12 7.35 80.58 19.15
CA VAL A 12 7.65 81.60 20.19
C VAL A 12 9.02 81.35 20.84
N ASP A 13 9.58 80.15 20.66
CA ASP A 13 10.96 79.77 20.98
C ASP A 13 12.03 80.52 20.16
N ARG A 14 11.62 81.21 19.07
CA ARG A 14 12.46 81.90 18.07
C ARG A 14 13.27 80.95 17.18
N TYR A 15 12.91 79.67 17.13
CA TYR A 15 13.44 78.77 16.13
C TYR A 15 12.65 78.88 14.84
N VAL A 16 13.34 78.79 13.71
CA VAL A 16 12.76 78.36 12.44
C VAL A 16 13.31 76.99 12.13
N LYS A 17 12.42 76.02 11.88
CA LYS A 17 12.77 74.62 11.63
C LYS A 17 12.23 74.18 10.27
N LEU A 18 13.05 73.43 9.54
CA LEU A 18 12.71 72.80 8.27
C LEU A 18 12.58 71.30 8.50
N TRP A 19 11.42 70.74 8.17
CA TRP A 19 11.11 69.33 8.38
C TRP A 19 10.84 68.64 7.05
N ASN A 20 11.38 67.43 6.88
CA ASN A 20 11.05 66.55 5.77
C ASN A 20 9.72 65.84 6.06
N TYR A 21 8.67 66.10 5.29
CA TYR A 21 7.34 65.54 5.60
C TYR A 21 7.14 64.07 5.15
N PHE A 22 8.17 63.41 4.56
CA PHE A 22 8.16 61.95 4.37
C PHE A 22 8.94 61.20 5.44
N THR A 23 10.10 61.71 5.89
CA THR A 23 10.87 61.02 6.95
C THR A 23 10.40 61.41 8.37
N GLY A 24 9.78 62.58 8.51
CA GLY A 24 9.39 63.15 9.81
C GLY A 24 10.54 63.84 10.55
N GLU A 25 11.72 63.93 9.93
CA GLU A 25 12.94 64.47 10.55
C GLU A 25 13.05 65.98 10.34
N CYS A 26 13.71 66.65 11.28
CA CYS A 26 14.12 68.04 11.13
C CYS A 26 15.43 68.07 10.32
N GLU A 27 15.40 68.51 9.06
CA GLU A 27 16.60 68.62 8.22
C GLU A 27 17.52 69.75 8.69
N LEU A 28 16.95 70.85 9.19
CA LEU A 28 17.72 72.05 9.58
C LEU A 28 16.90 72.89 10.57
N ASP A 29 17.48 73.27 11.72
CA ASP A 29 16.92 74.30 12.59
C ASP A 29 17.88 75.48 12.85
N LYS A 30 17.31 76.69 12.99
CA LYS A 30 18.07 77.89 13.32
C LYS A 30 17.35 78.72 14.37
N CYS A 31 18.05 78.98 15.48
CA CYS A 31 17.62 79.90 16.52
C CYS A 31 17.96 81.34 16.13
N PHE A 32 17.02 82.26 16.31
CA PHE A 32 17.21 83.70 16.11
C PHE A 32 17.11 84.47 17.44
N GLN A 33 17.76 85.63 17.51
CA GLN A 33 17.70 86.47 18.72
C GLN A 33 16.35 87.20 18.85
N GLU A 34 15.72 87.52 17.72
CA GLU A 34 14.47 88.27 17.61
C GLU A 34 13.25 87.34 17.49
N ASN A 35 12.07 87.86 17.84
CA ASN A 35 10.83 87.10 17.73
C ASN A 35 10.42 86.93 16.26
N VAL A 36 10.08 85.70 15.87
CA VAL A 36 9.52 85.37 14.56
C VAL A 36 7.99 85.37 14.66
N TYR A 37 7.31 86.04 13.72
CA TYR A 37 5.85 86.14 13.66
C TYR A 37 5.22 85.46 12.46
N SER A 38 5.95 85.33 11.35
CA SER A 38 5.47 84.66 10.14
C SER A 38 6.62 84.04 9.34
N VAL A 39 6.32 82.95 8.65
CA VAL A 39 7.24 82.25 7.74
C VAL A 39 6.50 81.87 6.47
N ALA A 40 7.18 82.04 5.32
CA ALA A 40 6.72 81.51 4.03
C ALA A 40 7.88 80.86 3.27
N LEU A 41 7.70 79.60 2.86
CA LEU A 41 8.63 78.88 2.01
C LEU A 41 8.39 79.24 0.54
N HIS A 42 9.44 79.49 -0.24
CA HIS A 42 9.35 79.70 -1.69
C HIS A 42 9.05 78.37 -2.41
N PRO A 43 8.24 78.33 -3.48
CA PRO A 43 7.88 77.10 -4.21
C PRO A 43 9.03 76.23 -4.77
N SER A 44 10.27 76.70 -4.74
CA SER A 44 11.47 75.90 -5.07
C SER A 44 12.09 75.14 -3.88
N GLY A 45 11.68 75.43 -2.64
CA GLY A 45 12.32 74.87 -1.44
C GLY A 45 13.74 75.35 -1.15
N LEU A 46 14.25 76.36 -1.87
CA LEU A 46 15.61 76.92 -1.68
C LEU A 46 15.64 78.29 -1.00
N PHE A 47 14.48 78.93 -0.82
CA PHE A 47 14.36 80.27 -0.22
C PHE A 47 13.21 80.33 0.79
N ILE A 48 13.38 81.18 1.79
CA ILE A 48 12.41 81.37 2.87
C ILE A 48 12.28 82.85 3.24
N LEU A 49 11.06 83.31 3.45
CA LEU A 49 10.76 84.60 4.07
C LEU A 49 10.48 84.37 5.56
N ILE A 50 11.10 85.18 6.41
CA ILE A 50 10.95 85.14 7.86
C ILE A 50 10.65 86.56 8.35
N GLY A 51 9.45 86.76 8.92
CA GLY A 51 8.99 88.03 9.47
C GLY A 51 9.37 88.17 10.93
N PHE A 52 10.28 89.09 11.25
CA PHE A 52 10.71 89.40 12.61
C PHE A 52 9.99 90.63 13.17
N SER A 53 10.34 91.02 14.40
CA SER A 53 9.91 92.28 15.01
C SER A 53 10.45 93.54 14.32
N ASP A 54 11.71 93.51 13.83
CA ASP A 54 12.37 94.66 13.21
C ASP A 54 12.08 94.79 11.70
N LYS A 55 12.11 93.66 10.98
CA LYS A 55 12.17 93.56 9.52
C LYS A 55 11.58 92.24 9.04
N LEU A 56 11.27 92.19 7.74
CA LEU A 56 11.07 90.94 7.00
C LEU A 56 12.38 90.59 6.29
N ARG A 57 12.88 89.35 6.44
CA ARG A 57 14.12 88.90 5.80
C ARG A 57 13.85 87.76 4.82
N LEU A 58 14.38 87.87 3.62
CA LEU A 58 14.48 86.79 2.63
C LEU A 58 15.83 86.11 2.78
N MET A 59 15.83 84.79 2.93
CA MET A 59 17.01 83.98 3.20
C MET A 59 17.11 82.80 2.22
N SER A 60 18.35 82.37 1.94
CA SER A 60 18.64 81.11 1.27
C SER A 60 18.66 79.98 2.29
N ILE A 61 18.01 78.87 1.96
CA ILE A 61 18.16 77.58 2.64
C ILE A 61 19.38 76.91 2.02
N LEU A 62 20.46 76.80 2.79
CA LEU A 62 21.66 76.04 2.40
C LEU A 62 21.55 74.58 2.87
N ILE A 63 22.66 73.85 2.85
CA ILE A 63 22.75 72.50 3.42
C ILE A 63 22.68 72.55 4.96
N ASP A 64 23.56 73.31 5.61
CA ASP A 64 23.67 73.35 7.08
C ASP A 64 23.19 74.67 7.72
N ASP A 65 22.81 75.68 6.93
CA ASP A 65 22.46 77.01 7.46
C ASP A 65 21.38 77.77 6.65
N ILE A 66 20.68 78.69 7.32
CA ILE A 66 19.79 79.67 6.69
C ILE A 66 20.48 81.05 6.70
N ARG A 67 21.01 81.49 5.55
CA ARG A 67 21.73 82.78 5.40
C ARG A 67 20.86 83.86 4.76
N THR A 68 20.89 85.09 5.29
CA THR A 68 20.07 86.21 4.78
C THR A 68 20.59 86.74 3.43
N ILE A 69 19.71 86.84 2.44
CA ILE A 69 19.98 87.45 1.13
C ILE A 69 19.59 88.93 1.14
N LYS A 70 18.40 89.24 1.69
CA LYS A 70 17.82 90.58 1.62
C LYS A 70 16.92 90.89 2.81
N GLU A 71 17.08 92.08 3.37
CA GLU A 71 16.16 92.64 4.35
C GLU A 71 15.18 93.64 3.71
N PHE A 72 13.96 93.67 4.25
CA PHE A 72 12.88 94.60 3.93
C PHE A 72 12.39 95.25 5.22
N TYR A 73 12.23 96.58 5.23
CA TYR A 73 11.91 97.38 6.41
C TYR A 73 10.41 97.33 6.79
N ILE A 74 9.93 96.11 7.08
CA ILE A 74 8.55 95.81 7.50
C ILE A 74 8.58 95.25 8.92
N LYS A 75 8.15 96.05 9.88
CA LYS A 75 8.11 95.69 11.31
C LYS A 75 6.88 94.83 11.63
N ASN A 76 7.04 93.87 12.55
CA ASN A 76 5.97 92.99 13.04
C ASN A 76 5.12 92.39 11.89
N CYS A 77 5.78 91.84 10.86
CA CYS A 77 5.10 91.26 9.70
C CYS A 77 4.27 90.03 10.12
N SER A 78 2.96 90.20 10.33
CA SER A 78 2.10 89.16 10.89
C SER A 78 1.73 88.06 9.91
N GLU A 79 1.71 88.34 8.61
CA GLU A 79 1.72 87.31 7.57
C GLU A 79 2.59 87.74 6.38
N CYS A 80 3.31 86.78 5.81
CA CYS A 80 3.94 86.86 4.50
C CYS A 80 3.56 85.61 3.70
N LYS A 81 3.51 85.72 2.37
CA LYS A 81 3.16 84.58 1.49
C LYS A 81 3.66 84.80 0.08
N PHE A 82 4.43 83.84 -0.43
CA PHE A 82 4.76 83.76 -1.86
C PHE A 82 3.51 83.43 -2.67
N CYS A 83 3.47 83.91 -3.92
CA CYS A 83 2.55 83.42 -4.93
C CYS A 83 2.94 81.97 -5.34
N PHE A 84 2.05 81.25 -6.00
CA PHE A 84 2.23 79.84 -6.36
C PHE A 84 3.38 79.61 -7.35
N GLY A 85 3.60 80.55 -8.29
CA GLY A 85 4.77 80.59 -9.16
C GLY A 85 6.04 81.16 -8.51
N GLY A 86 5.98 81.63 -7.26
CA GLY A 86 7.10 82.14 -6.46
C GLY A 86 7.68 83.50 -6.88
N HIS A 87 7.31 84.03 -8.05
CA HIS A 87 7.90 85.23 -8.63
C HIS A 87 7.56 86.55 -7.91
N ILE A 88 6.49 86.56 -7.12
CA ILE A 88 6.04 87.65 -6.24
C ILE A 88 5.82 87.12 -4.82
N PHE A 89 5.99 87.98 -3.81
CA PHE A 89 5.49 87.74 -2.46
C PHE A 89 4.69 88.92 -1.92
N ALA A 90 3.71 88.60 -1.07
CA ALA A 90 2.95 89.54 -0.26
C ALA A 90 3.49 89.58 1.17
N ALA A 91 3.48 90.76 1.78
CA ALA A 91 3.83 90.98 3.18
C ALA A 91 2.86 91.99 3.83
N THR A 92 2.32 91.65 5.00
CA THR A 92 1.48 92.57 5.78
C THR A 92 2.34 93.64 6.46
N ASN A 93 2.03 94.91 6.25
CA ASN A 93 2.61 96.04 6.95
C ASN A 93 1.49 96.84 7.62
N GLY A 94 1.19 96.51 8.88
CA GLY A 94 0.05 97.05 9.63
C GLY A 94 -1.28 96.69 8.99
N THR A 95 -1.96 97.68 8.40
CA THR A 95 -3.24 97.54 7.70
C THR A 95 -3.09 97.55 6.15
N THR A 96 -1.86 97.48 5.65
CA THR A 96 -1.55 97.47 4.20
C THR A 96 -0.84 96.18 3.80
N ILE A 97 -0.98 95.79 2.53
CA ILE A 97 -0.24 94.66 1.95
C ILE A 97 0.77 95.23 0.96
N GLN A 98 2.04 94.90 1.14
CA GLN A 98 3.10 95.29 0.21
C GLN A 98 3.46 94.08 -0.66
N LEU A 99 3.51 94.30 -1.98
CA LEU A 99 3.84 93.28 -2.98
C LEU A 99 5.25 93.53 -3.51
N PHE A 100 6.09 92.49 -3.51
CA PHE A 100 7.48 92.55 -3.94
C PHE A 100 7.80 91.49 -4.99
N SER A 101 8.67 91.84 -5.93
CA SER A 101 9.29 90.87 -6.84
C SER A 101 10.38 90.09 -6.10
N THR A 102 10.26 88.76 -6.07
CA THR A 102 11.21 87.85 -5.39
C THR A 102 12.64 88.00 -5.90
N TRP A 103 12.81 88.21 -7.20
CA TRP A 103 14.13 88.21 -7.87
C TRP A 103 14.79 89.59 -7.98
N THR A 104 13.99 90.67 -8.07
CA THR A 104 14.53 92.04 -8.17
C THR A 104 14.53 92.80 -6.85
N TYR A 105 13.87 92.24 -5.82
CA TYR A 105 13.67 92.83 -4.49
C TYR A 105 12.96 94.20 -4.50
N LYS A 106 12.34 94.59 -5.62
CA LYS A 106 11.60 95.85 -5.76
C LYS A 106 10.16 95.67 -5.26
N CYS A 107 9.67 96.68 -4.55
CA CYS A 107 8.23 96.83 -4.29
C CYS A 107 7.52 97.10 -5.62
N LEU A 108 6.53 96.28 -5.95
CA LEU A 108 5.70 96.38 -7.15
C LEU A 108 4.46 97.25 -6.90
N GLY A 109 3.89 97.18 -5.68
CA GLY A 109 2.70 97.94 -5.31
C GLY A 109 2.35 97.79 -3.83
N ILE A 110 1.40 98.63 -3.37
CA ILE A 110 0.89 98.61 -2.01
C ILE A 110 -0.64 98.61 -2.08
N LEU A 111 -1.25 97.50 -1.67
CA LEU A 111 -2.70 97.35 -1.57
C LEU A 111 -3.15 97.99 -0.24
N LYS A 112 -4.08 98.95 -0.33
CA LYS A 112 -4.59 99.75 0.79
C LYS A 112 -6.11 99.66 0.85
N GLY A 113 -6.67 99.38 2.02
CA GLY A 113 -8.12 99.31 2.21
C GLY A 113 -8.53 98.79 3.59
N HIS A 114 -7.75 97.88 4.18
CA HIS A 114 -8.00 97.45 5.55
C HIS A 114 -7.77 98.59 6.56
N ASN A 115 -8.61 98.61 7.59
CA ASN A 115 -8.54 99.50 8.74
C ASN A 115 -8.09 98.74 10.01
N GLY A 116 -8.02 97.41 9.95
CA GLY A 116 -7.55 96.53 11.03
C GLY A 116 -6.34 95.70 10.64
N LYS A 117 -5.87 94.87 11.58
CA LYS A 117 -4.80 93.89 11.34
C LYS A 117 -5.27 92.86 10.30
N ILE A 118 -4.43 92.58 9.32
CA ILE A 118 -4.65 91.51 8.33
C ILE A 118 -4.29 90.17 8.97
N ASN A 119 -5.22 89.21 8.91
CA ASN A 119 -5.13 87.89 9.55
C ASN A 119 -5.01 86.73 8.56
N SER A 120 -5.25 86.97 7.27
CA SER A 120 -5.20 85.95 6.22
C SER A 120 -4.81 86.55 4.87
N LEU A 121 -3.85 85.90 4.20
CA LEU A 121 -3.49 86.09 2.80
C LEU A 121 -3.61 84.76 2.04
N TYR A 122 -4.23 84.80 0.87
CA TYR A 122 -4.37 83.63 -0.01
C TYR A 122 -4.20 84.02 -1.49
N TRP A 123 -3.29 83.34 -2.17
CA TRP A 123 -3.02 83.49 -3.60
C TRP A 123 -3.81 82.46 -4.41
N THR A 124 -4.36 82.84 -5.56
CA THR A 124 -4.86 81.85 -6.53
C THR A 124 -3.70 81.14 -7.25
N GLN A 125 -3.97 79.95 -7.80
CA GLN A 125 -3.00 79.13 -8.54
C GLN A 125 -2.44 79.83 -9.80
N ASN A 126 -3.14 80.84 -10.30
CA ASN A 126 -2.75 81.61 -11.48
C ASN A 126 -1.88 82.84 -11.13
N ASP A 127 -1.59 83.08 -9.84
CA ASP A 127 -0.91 84.26 -9.28
C ASP A 127 -1.60 85.63 -9.52
N ASP A 128 -2.65 85.68 -10.35
CA ASP A 128 -3.35 86.91 -10.73
C ASP A 128 -4.18 87.56 -9.62
N ILE A 129 -4.62 86.78 -8.64
CA ILE A 129 -5.56 87.22 -7.61
C ILE A 129 -5.01 86.91 -6.22
N LEU A 130 -5.04 87.94 -5.35
CA LEU A 130 -4.79 87.82 -3.92
C LEU A 130 -6.08 88.09 -3.14
N VAL A 131 -6.40 87.27 -2.17
CA VAL A 131 -7.47 87.50 -1.19
C VAL A 131 -6.86 87.85 0.16
N SER A 132 -7.43 88.86 0.82
CA SER A 132 -7.06 89.23 2.19
C SER A 132 -8.27 89.31 3.12
N ALA A 133 -8.10 88.92 4.38
CA ALA A 133 -9.09 89.02 5.45
C ALA A 133 -8.48 89.71 6.69
N GLY A 134 -9.27 90.50 7.40
CA GLY A 134 -8.80 91.26 8.57
C GLY A 134 -9.71 91.24 9.80
N SER A 135 -9.14 91.72 10.90
CA SER A 135 -9.85 91.97 12.18
C SER A 135 -10.87 93.12 12.11
N ASP A 136 -10.93 93.84 10.99
CA ASP A 136 -11.88 94.92 10.71
C ASP A 136 -13.20 94.44 10.09
N GLY A 137 -13.38 93.12 9.98
CA GLY A 137 -14.56 92.52 9.36
C GLY A 137 -14.59 92.67 7.85
N ALA A 138 -13.48 93.07 7.22
CA ALA A 138 -13.36 93.16 5.78
C ALA A 138 -12.68 91.92 5.18
N VAL A 139 -13.18 91.53 4.00
CA VAL A 139 -12.53 90.59 3.09
C VAL A 139 -12.48 91.23 1.71
N TYR A 140 -11.28 91.27 1.12
CA TYR A 140 -11.02 91.93 -0.14
C TYR A 140 -10.38 90.97 -1.14
N VAL A 141 -10.81 91.07 -2.40
CA VAL A 141 -10.20 90.37 -3.53
C VAL A 141 -9.47 91.40 -4.38
N TRP A 142 -8.18 91.16 -4.64
CA TRP A 142 -7.29 92.10 -5.32
C TRP A 142 -6.80 91.52 -6.64
N ASP A 143 -6.80 92.37 -7.67
CA ASP A 143 -6.08 92.14 -8.93
C ASP A 143 -4.61 92.52 -8.71
N VAL A 144 -3.73 91.54 -8.92
CA VAL A 144 -2.28 91.69 -8.69
C VAL A 144 -1.60 92.39 -9.86
N ARG A 145 -2.18 92.35 -11.06
CA ARG A 145 -1.66 93.02 -12.27
C ARG A 145 -2.04 94.50 -12.29
N GLU A 146 -3.28 94.83 -11.96
CA GLU A 146 -3.76 96.22 -11.87
C GLU A 146 -3.48 96.89 -10.52
N MET A 147 -3.09 96.14 -9.48
CA MET A 147 -2.90 96.62 -8.10
C MET A 147 -4.17 97.26 -7.50
N LYS A 148 -5.34 96.72 -7.86
CA LYS A 148 -6.67 97.24 -7.50
C LYS A 148 -7.51 96.19 -6.78
N ARG A 149 -8.58 96.66 -6.13
CA ARG A 149 -9.58 95.82 -5.48
C ARG A 149 -10.69 95.47 -6.48
N ILE A 150 -10.91 94.18 -6.74
CA ILE A 150 -11.95 93.66 -7.64
C ILE A 150 -13.30 93.64 -6.92
N SER A 151 -13.33 93.12 -5.69
CA SER A 151 -14.54 93.01 -4.88
C SER A 151 -14.25 93.21 -3.40
N GLU A 152 -15.30 93.54 -2.66
CA GLU A 152 -15.28 93.63 -1.20
C GLU A 152 -16.51 92.98 -0.57
N TYR A 153 -16.30 92.37 0.58
CA TYR A 153 -17.35 91.99 1.52
C TYR A 153 -16.95 92.48 2.90
N VAL A 154 -17.82 93.25 3.57
CA VAL A 154 -17.53 93.89 4.85
C VAL A 154 -18.67 93.68 5.83
N CYS A 155 -18.38 93.09 6.98
CA CYS A 155 -19.31 92.84 8.07
C CYS A 155 -18.67 93.21 9.41
N LYS A 156 -18.84 94.48 9.82
CA LYS A 156 -18.11 95.14 10.91
C LYS A 156 -18.24 94.47 12.28
N ASP A 157 -19.30 93.69 12.50
CA ASP A 157 -19.56 92.98 13.76
C ASP A 157 -18.74 91.68 13.89
N ASN A 158 -17.96 91.32 12.87
CA ASN A 158 -17.13 90.13 12.82
C ASN A 158 -15.64 90.48 12.66
N SER A 159 -14.77 89.62 13.17
CA SER A 159 -13.35 89.54 12.79
C SER A 159 -13.16 88.27 11.98
N TYR A 160 -12.47 88.36 10.83
CA TYR A 160 -12.15 87.20 10.01
C TYR A 160 -10.72 86.71 10.27
N ASN A 161 -10.58 85.38 10.42
CA ASN A 161 -9.33 84.69 10.75
C ASN A 161 -8.70 84.06 9.51
N SER A 162 -9.55 83.63 8.56
CA SER A 162 -9.13 83.04 7.29
C SER A 162 -10.08 83.39 6.16
N ALA A 163 -9.51 83.63 4.97
CA ALA A 163 -10.24 83.72 3.72
C ALA A 163 -9.43 83.09 2.59
N ILE A 164 -10.11 82.36 1.72
CA ILE A 164 -9.59 81.65 0.55
C ILE A 164 -10.59 81.73 -0.60
N CYS A 165 -10.18 81.47 -1.84
CA CYS A 165 -11.08 81.50 -2.99
C CYS A 165 -10.80 80.39 -4.01
N ASN A 166 -11.76 80.22 -4.94
CA ASN A 166 -11.59 79.37 -6.11
C ASN A 166 -10.52 79.95 -7.08
N SER A 167 -10.13 79.18 -8.10
CA SER A 167 -9.09 79.56 -9.08
C SER A 167 -9.31 80.93 -9.74
N ASN A 168 -10.56 81.37 -9.84
CA ASN A 168 -10.98 82.58 -10.56
C ASN A 168 -11.37 83.74 -9.62
N GLY A 169 -11.23 83.59 -8.30
CA GLY A 169 -11.62 84.60 -7.29
C GLY A 169 -13.12 84.91 -7.20
N SER A 170 -13.99 84.19 -7.90
CA SER A 170 -15.43 84.49 -7.98
C SER A 170 -16.24 83.99 -6.78
N VAL A 171 -15.75 82.95 -6.11
CA VAL A 171 -16.29 82.42 -4.85
C VAL A 171 -15.19 82.48 -3.81
N VAL A 172 -15.50 83.12 -2.68
CA VAL A 172 -14.60 83.28 -1.53
C VAL A 172 -15.24 82.58 -0.33
N TRP A 173 -14.49 81.72 0.35
CA TRP A 173 -14.91 81.13 1.63
C TRP A 173 -14.17 81.81 2.77
N VAL A 174 -14.91 82.20 3.80
CA VAL A 174 -14.40 83.02 4.90
C VAL A 174 -14.83 82.42 6.24
N SER A 175 -13.95 82.53 7.24
CA SER A 175 -14.24 82.18 8.63
C SER A 175 -13.76 83.24 9.60
N GLY A 176 -14.44 83.31 10.75
CA GLY A 176 -14.16 84.27 11.79
C GLY A 176 -14.69 83.84 13.15
N ASN A 177 -14.76 84.80 14.06
CA ASN A 177 -15.04 84.58 15.49
C ASN A 177 -16.49 84.15 15.80
N ASN A 178 -17.35 84.01 14.80
CA ASN A 178 -18.80 83.82 14.91
C ASN A 178 -19.25 82.35 14.71
N CYS A 179 -18.32 81.39 14.65
CA CYS A 179 -18.56 79.97 14.35
C CYS A 179 -19.20 79.68 12.96
N LEU A 180 -19.34 80.69 12.09
CA LEU A 180 -19.89 80.53 10.76
C LEU A 180 -18.77 80.32 9.73
N PHE A 181 -18.93 79.28 8.91
CA PHE A 181 -18.30 79.17 7.62
C PHE A 181 -19.21 79.84 6.59
N GLN A 182 -18.70 80.83 5.86
CA GLN A 182 -19.51 81.64 4.94
C GLN A 182 -18.97 81.52 3.50
N GLU A 183 -19.86 81.26 2.56
CA GLU A 183 -19.58 81.33 1.11
C GLU A 183 -20.04 82.71 0.61
N VAL A 184 -19.14 83.43 -0.06
CA VAL A 184 -19.34 84.82 -0.50
C VAL A 184 -19.10 84.91 -2.00
N MET A 185 -20.02 85.54 -2.72
CA MET A 185 -19.88 85.87 -4.14
C MET A 185 -20.04 87.38 -4.32
N GLY A 186 -18.99 88.03 -4.83
CA GLY A 186 -18.92 89.49 -4.88
C GLY A 186 -19.05 90.10 -3.48
N ALA A 187 -20.17 90.80 -3.24
CA ALA A 187 -20.48 91.46 -1.96
C ALA A 187 -21.61 90.77 -1.15
N GLN A 188 -22.12 89.60 -1.61
CA GLN A 188 -23.23 88.90 -0.95
C GLN A 188 -22.81 87.52 -0.43
N VAL A 189 -23.38 87.13 0.71
CA VAL A 189 -23.17 85.80 1.30
C VAL A 189 -24.21 84.83 0.73
N THR A 190 -23.76 83.82 -0.01
CA THR A 190 -24.62 82.83 -0.68
C THR A 190 -24.94 81.64 0.20
N ARG A 191 -24.03 81.25 1.11
CA ARG A 191 -24.26 80.20 2.13
C ARG A 191 -23.67 80.61 3.47
N LYS A 192 -24.36 80.23 4.56
CA LYS A 192 -23.87 80.33 5.93
C LYS A 192 -24.09 78.99 6.60
N LEU A 193 -23.02 78.38 7.10
CA LEU A 193 -23.03 77.09 7.77
C LEU A 193 -22.45 77.25 9.18
N ASP A 194 -23.18 76.82 10.20
CA ASP A 194 -22.78 76.94 11.61
C ASP A 194 -22.25 75.60 12.11
N TYR A 195 -20.94 75.55 12.34
CA TYR A 195 -20.23 74.34 12.80
C TYR A 195 -20.06 74.29 14.32
N LYS A 196 -20.56 75.30 15.07
CA LYS A 196 -20.41 75.43 16.55
C LYS A 196 -18.95 75.44 17.06
N VAL A 197 -18.00 75.75 16.18
CA VAL A 197 -16.55 75.91 16.44
C VAL A 197 -16.02 77.04 15.55
N THR A 198 -14.98 77.76 15.97
CA THR A 198 -14.34 78.77 15.10
C THR A 198 -13.23 78.16 14.28
N PHE A 199 -13.19 78.47 12.98
CA PHE A 199 -12.09 78.08 12.10
C PHE A 199 -11.01 79.16 12.11
N GLN A 200 -9.79 78.76 12.48
CA GLN A 200 -8.63 79.62 12.60
C GLN A 200 -7.90 79.78 11.26
N LYS A 201 -7.78 78.70 10.49
CA LYS A 201 -7.28 78.68 9.11
C LYS A 201 -8.13 77.77 8.22
N ILE A 202 -8.27 78.13 6.94
CA ILE A 202 -8.88 77.31 5.90
C ILE A 202 -7.89 77.16 4.74
N GLN A 203 -7.85 75.99 4.13
CA GLN A 203 -7.08 75.66 2.92
C GLN A 203 -8.03 75.00 1.89
N ILE A 204 -7.75 75.09 0.58
CA ILE A 204 -8.49 74.38 -0.48
C ILE A 204 -7.56 73.45 -1.26
N SER A 205 -8.06 72.29 -1.69
CA SER A 205 -7.37 71.39 -2.60
C SER A 205 -7.12 72.06 -3.96
N TYR A 206 -6.03 71.68 -4.64
CA TYR A 206 -5.76 72.24 -5.97
C TYR A 206 -6.83 71.86 -7.00
N SER A 207 -7.57 70.76 -6.75
CA SER A 207 -8.76 70.34 -7.52
C SER A 207 -10.02 71.17 -7.26
N GLY A 208 -10.05 72.04 -6.24
CA GLY A 208 -11.24 72.81 -5.85
C GLY A 208 -12.42 71.99 -5.29
N ARG A 209 -12.26 70.67 -5.14
CA ARG A 209 -13.31 69.73 -4.66
C ARG A 209 -13.42 69.66 -3.14
N MET A 210 -12.33 69.93 -2.43
CA MET A 210 -12.24 69.78 -0.98
C MET A 210 -11.67 71.04 -0.33
N LEU A 211 -12.32 71.48 0.74
CA LEU A 211 -11.91 72.54 1.64
C LEU A 211 -11.50 71.89 2.96
N PHE A 212 -10.50 72.43 3.65
CA PHE A 212 -10.02 71.92 4.95
C PHE A 212 -9.98 73.07 5.94
N GLY A 213 -10.78 72.97 7.00
CA GLY A 213 -10.82 73.97 8.08
C GLY A 213 -10.16 73.45 9.35
N GLY A 214 -9.20 74.20 9.89
CA GLY A 214 -8.55 73.94 11.18
C GLY A 214 -9.19 74.77 12.28
N THR A 215 -9.58 74.14 13.39
CA THR A 215 -10.40 74.77 14.43
C THR A 215 -9.61 75.31 15.62
N ASP A 216 -10.28 76.13 16.42
CA ASP A 216 -9.89 76.55 17.77
C ASP A 216 -9.73 75.41 18.78
N LYS A 217 -10.27 74.22 18.51
CA LYS A 217 -10.22 73.04 19.40
C LYS A 217 -9.20 71.97 18.99
N GLY A 218 -8.45 72.18 17.92
CA GLY A 218 -7.48 71.21 17.39
C GLY A 218 -8.06 70.16 16.44
N ASP A 219 -9.37 70.20 16.17
CA ASP A 219 -10.03 69.41 15.11
C ASP A 219 -9.69 69.96 13.72
N ILE A 220 -9.41 69.07 12.76
CA ILE A 220 -9.50 69.34 11.32
C ILE A 220 -10.85 68.85 10.78
N ILE A 221 -11.51 69.69 10.00
CA ILE A 221 -12.79 69.39 9.35
C ILE A 221 -12.61 69.45 7.83
N PRO A 222 -12.66 68.31 7.11
CA PRO A 222 -12.75 68.30 5.66
C PRO A 222 -14.20 68.59 5.21
N LEU A 223 -14.35 69.54 4.29
CA LEU A 223 -15.61 70.03 3.75
C LEU A 223 -15.63 69.79 2.23
N ARG A 224 -16.58 68.99 1.75
CA ARG A 224 -16.75 68.73 0.30
C ARG A 224 -17.41 69.95 -0.37
N TYR A 225 -16.88 70.36 -1.51
CA TYR A 225 -17.47 71.37 -2.38
C TYR A 225 -18.15 70.71 -3.60
N PRO A 226 -19.37 71.12 -4.03
CA PRO A 226 -20.21 72.19 -3.48
C PRO A 226 -20.72 71.90 -2.07
N LEU A 227 -20.81 72.94 -1.24
CA LEU A 227 -21.17 72.84 0.17
C LEU A 227 -22.63 72.37 0.36
N ILE A 228 -22.80 71.25 1.05
CA ILE A 228 -24.10 70.67 1.43
C ILE A 228 -24.65 71.41 2.65
N SER A 229 -25.95 71.70 2.68
CA SER A 229 -26.58 72.51 3.73
C SER A 229 -26.83 71.76 5.05
N ASP A 230 -27.00 70.44 4.99
CA ASP A 230 -27.25 69.61 6.17
C ASP A 230 -25.93 69.35 6.91
N THR A 231 -25.70 70.10 7.98
CA THR A 231 -24.48 70.06 8.80
C THR A 231 -24.62 69.26 10.10
N SER A 232 -25.62 68.38 10.19
CA SER A 232 -25.88 67.56 11.38
C SER A 232 -24.73 66.61 11.73
N GLU A 233 -24.09 66.02 10.72
CA GLU A 233 -22.93 65.15 10.86
C GLU A 233 -21.83 65.56 9.89
N PHE A 234 -20.76 66.15 10.43
CA PHE A 234 -19.54 66.46 9.68
C PHE A 234 -18.34 65.78 10.33
N TYR A 235 -17.46 65.22 9.51
CA TYR A 235 -16.26 64.54 9.99
C TYR A 235 -15.33 65.52 10.71
N ARG A 236 -14.82 65.10 11.86
CA ARG A 236 -13.79 65.81 12.62
C ARG A 236 -12.62 64.86 12.85
N TYR A 237 -11.42 65.34 12.56
CA TYR A 237 -10.17 64.65 12.82
C TYR A 237 -9.46 65.42 13.92
N SER A 238 -9.76 65.07 15.18
CA SER A 238 -9.06 65.59 16.36
C SER A 238 -7.63 65.08 16.35
N ALA A 239 -6.66 65.99 16.45
CA ALA A 239 -5.24 65.63 16.40
C ALA A 239 -4.38 66.55 17.28
N HIS A 240 -4.61 67.87 17.19
CA HIS A 240 -4.03 68.80 18.15
C HIS A 240 -4.85 68.84 19.44
N SER A 241 -4.18 69.17 20.53
CA SER A 241 -4.77 69.37 21.87
C SER A 241 -5.14 70.83 22.17
N ASP A 242 -4.72 71.76 21.31
CA ASP A 242 -5.09 73.19 21.33
C ASP A 242 -5.33 73.65 19.86
N SER A 243 -5.89 74.85 19.72
CA SER A 243 -6.09 75.60 18.48
C SER A 243 -5.00 75.39 17.43
N ILE A 244 -5.44 75.04 16.21
CA ILE A 244 -4.60 75.07 15.02
C ILE A 244 -4.20 76.52 14.72
N THR A 245 -2.92 76.74 14.43
CA THR A 245 -2.33 78.05 14.12
C THR A 245 -2.09 78.22 12.62
N SER A 246 -1.74 77.13 11.94
CA SER A 246 -1.43 77.10 10.51
C SER A 246 -1.94 75.83 9.84
N LEU A 247 -2.35 75.96 8.58
CA LEU A 247 -2.61 74.86 7.66
C LEU A 247 -1.86 75.11 6.35
N GLY A 248 -1.41 74.03 5.71
CA GLY A 248 -0.87 74.05 4.36
C GLY A 248 -1.17 72.74 3.64
N LEU A 249 -1.37 72.79 2.32
CA LEU A 249 -1.39 71.60 1.46
C LEU A 249 -0.13 71.56 0.62
N THR A 250 0.41 70.36 0.40
CA THR A 250 1.45 70.13 -0.61
C THR A 250 0.94 70.48 -2.01
N TYR A 251 1.87 70.82 -2.92
CA TYR A 251 1.60 71.26 -4.29
C TYR A 251 0.63 70.34 -5.08
N ASP A 252 0.64 69.04 -4.77
CA ASP A 252 -0.14 67.97 -5.40
C ASP A 252 -1.47 67.67 -4.69
N SER A 253 -1.78 68.39 -3.60
CA SER A 253 -2.86 68.08 -2.64
C SER A 253 -2.74 66.73 -1.92
N GLN A 254 -1.62 65.99 -2.00
CA GLN A 254 -1.51 64.65 -1.39
C GLN A 254 -1.42 64.70 0.14
N PHE A 255 -0.80 65.73 0.70
CA PHE A 255 -0.60 65.87 2.13
C PHE A 255 -1.13 67.22 2.63
N LEU A 256 -2.00 67.15 3.63
CA LEU A 256 -2.35 68.29 4.48
C LEU A 256 -1.35 68.33 5.64
N ILE A 257 -0.86 69.51 5.98
CA ILE A 257 -0.02 69.76 7.15
C ILE A 257 -0.78 70.72 8.08
N SER A 258 -0.84 70.38 9.37
CA SER A 258 -1.33 71.28 10.41
C SER A 258 -0.27 71.53 11.48
N ALA A 259 -0.24 72.74 12.01
CA ALA A 259 0.53 73.11 13.19
C ALA A 259 -0.41 73.69 14.26
N GLY A 260 -0.17 73.34 15.52
CA GLY A 260 -1.00 73.75 16.65
C GLY A 260 -0.23 74.60 17.66
N LYS A 261 -0.96 75.23 18.58
CA LYS A 261 -0.35 75.91 19.75
C LYS A 261 0.30 74.93 20.74
N ASP A 262 -0.07 73.66 20.67
CA ASP A 262 0.55 72.57 21.43
C ASP A 262 1.99 72.23 20.99
N GLY A 263 2.50 72.90 19.94
CA GLY A 263 3.85 72.68 19.42
C GLY A 263 3.97 71.44 18.52
N CYS A 264 2.88 70.70 18.31
CA CYS A 264 2.85 69.58 17.38
C CYS A 264 2.72 70.05 15.94
N ILE A 265 3.19 69.20 15.01
CA ILE A 265 2.92 69.29 13.58
C ILE A 265 2.42 67.91 13.15
N PHE A 266 1.29 67.86 12.43
CA PHE A 266 0.74 66.63 11.89
C PHE A 266 0.65 66.69 10.36
N VAL A 267 0.85 65.53 9.72
CA VAL A 267 0.79 65.34 8.26
C VAL A 267 -0.28 64.28 7.98
N TYR A 268 -1.25 64.61 7.13
CA TYR A 268 -2.40 63.75 6.82
C TYR A 268 -2.43 63.43 5.33
N ASN A 269 -2.60 62.14 5.01
CA ASN A 269 -2.75 61.69 3.63
C ASN A 269 -4.16 62.04 3.13
N VAL A 270 -4.24 62.94 2.16
CA VAL A 270 -5.48 63.36 1.50
C VAL A 270 -5.71 62.45 0.29
N ILE A 271 -6.66 61.53 0.43
CA ILE A 271 -7.01 60.55 -0.61
C ILE A 271 -8.34 60.97 -1.25
N ASP A 272 -8.31 61.42 -2.51
CA ASP A 272 -9.54 61.54 -3.31
C ASP A 272 -10.03 60.11 -3.65
N LYS A 273 -11.24 59.76 -3.19
CA LYS A 273 -11.85 58.44 -3.41
C LYS A 273 -12.53 58.34 -4.76
N ASP A 274 -12.77 59.46 -5.43
CA ASP A 274 -13.37 59.46 -6.76
C ASP A 274 -12.27 59.20 -7.80
N GLU A 275 -12.05 57.93 -8.19
CA GLU A 275 -10.98 57.49 -9.12
C GLU A 275 -10.97 58.20 -10.50
N ASN A 276 -12.02 58.96 -10.80
CA ASN A 276 -12.12 59.90 -11.94
C ASN A 276 -11.52 61.30 -11.67
N GLY A 277 -10.79 61.48 -10.57
CA GLY A 277 -9.80 62.54 -10.45
C GLY A 277 -8.65 62.35 -11.45
N PRO A 278 -7.87 63.40 -11.77
CA PRO A 278 -6.65 63.21 -12.55
C PRO A 278 -5.74 62.25 -11.79
N ARG A 279 -5.41 61.09 -12.40
CA ARG A 279 -4.50 60.10 -11.80
C ARG A 279 -3.25 60.80 -11.29
N ILE A 280 -3.05 60.79 -9.97
CA ILE A 280 -1.93 61.44 -9.30
C ILE A 280 -0.65 60.97 -10.00
N GLN A 281 0.05 61.90 -10.64
CA GLN A 281 1.17 61.54 -11.50
C GLN A 281 2.27 60.88 -10.67
N SER A 282 2.84 59.82 -11.25
CA SER A 282 4.05 59.10 -10.85
C SER A 282 4.91 59.84 -9.81
N LYS A 283 5.03 59.24 -8.60
CA LYS A 283 5.95 59.60 -7.49
C LYS A 283 6.75 60.87 -7.78
N VAL A 284 6.25 62.03 -7.35
CA VAL A 284 6.87 63.33 -7.61
C VAL A 284 8.35 63.25 -7.27
N GLN A 285 9.22 63.31 -8.28
CA GLN A 285 10.65 63.14 -8.08
C GLN A 285 11.20 64.42 -7.45
N PHE A 286 11.40 64.37 -6.13
CA PHE A 286 11.97 65.47 -5.38
C PHE A 286 13.41 65.73 -5.82
N SER A 287 13.81 66.99 -5.77
CA SER A 287 15.15 67.42 -6.13
C SER A 287 16.07 67.36 -4.92
N ASN A 288 17.14 66.57 -5.01
CA ASN A 288 18.20 66.53 -4.01
C ASN A 288 19.20 67.71 -4.18
N GLU A 289 18.88 68.70 -5.01
CA GLU A 289 19.64 69.94 -5.12
C GLU A 289 19.63 70.70 -3.80
N VAL A 290 20.81 71.12 -3.36
CA VAL A 290 21.00 71.94 -2.15
C VAL A 290 21.87 73.13 -2.51
N LEU A 291 21.58 74.30 -1.93
CA LEU A 291 22.50 75.43 -2.04
C LEU A 291 23.66 75.20 -1.07
N ILE A 292 24.88 75.26 -1.59
CA ILE A 292 26.14 75.25 -0.83
C ILE A 292 26.88 76.50 -1.26
N THR A 293 27.53 77.23 -0.35
CA THR A 293 28.29 78.42 -0.75
C THR A 293 29.67 78.04 -1.24
N ARG A 294 30.29 78.93 -2.01
CA ARG A 294 31.53 78.61 -2.73
C ARG A 294 32.68 78.21 -1.80
N SER A 295 32.79 78.84 -0.62
CA SER A 295 33.75 78.46 0.42
C SER A 295 33.53 77.02 0.87
N ASP A 296 32.31 76.70 1.28
CA ASP A 296 31.96 75.40 1.85
C ASP A 296 32.17 74.26 0.81
N LEU A 297 31.97 74.55 -0.49
CA LEU A 297 32.26 73.63 -1.59
C LEU A 297 33.77 73.52 -1.91
N GLU A 298 34.53 74.61 -1.80
CA GLU A 298 35.99 74.59 -1.97
C GLU A 298 36.68 73.84 -0.81
N GLU A 299 36.18 73.98 0.42
CA GLU A 299 36.61 73.22 1.61
C GLU A 299 36.31 71.71 1.44
N GLN A 300 35.06 71.33 1.09
CA GLN A 300 34.70 69.93 0.89
C GLN A 300 35.46 69.24 -0.25
N ASN A 301 35.87 69.97 -1.29
CA ASN A 301 36.73 69.38 -2.33
C ASN A 301 38.15 69.07 -1.80
N ILE A 302 38.71 69.90 -0.92
CA ILE A 302 40.01 69.64 -0.28
C ILE A 302 39.91 68.39 0.62
N ASP A 303 38.83 68.28 1.42
CA ASP A 303 38.57 67.08 2.24
C ASP A 303 38.48 65.80 1.37
N ILE A 304 37.83 65.89 0.20
CA ILE A 304 37.71 64.77 -0.75
C ILE A 304 39.08 64.40 -1.36
N GLU A 305 39.94 65.36 -1.68
CA GLU A 305 41.30 65.10 -2.18
C GLU A 305 42.19 64.46 -1.08
N GLU A 306 42.14 64.97 0.15
CA GLU A 306 42.85 64.42 1.31
C GLU A 306 42.42 62.97 1.60
N LEU A 307 41.11 62.72 1.67
CA LEU A 307 40.55 61.38 1.87
C LEU A 307 40.89 60.43 0.72
N SER A 308 40.89 60.92 -0.52
CA SER A 308 41.27 60.10 -1.68
C SER A 308 42.72 59.65 -1.59
N ARG A 309 43.65 60.56 -1.24
CA ARG A 309 45.06 60.26 -0.99
C ARG A 309 45.22 59.20 0.11
N SER A 310 44.56 59.38 1.26
CA SER A 310 44.64 58.41 2.37
C SER A 310 44.02 57.04 2.02
N ILE A 311 42.99 57.00 1.18
CA ILE A 311 42.43 55.74 0.65
C ILE A 311 43.44 55.04 -0.28
N GLU A 312 44.24 55.77 -1.05
CA GLU A 312 45.29 55.20 -1.90
C GLU A 312 46.49 54.70 -1.09
N GLU A 313 46.93 55.47 -0.08
CA GLU A 313 47.96 55.04 0.88
C GLU A 313 47.57 53.73 1.58
N LEU A 314 46.33 53.63 2.10
CA LEU A 314 45.82 52.42 2.74
C LEU A 314 45.66 51.23 1.78
N LYS A 315 45.31 51.44 0.51
CA LYS A 315 45.29 50.38 -0.51
C LYS A 315 46.70 49.83 -0.74
N MET A 316 47.70 50.71 -0.88
CA MET A 316 49.09 50.31 -1.11
C MET A 316 49.67 49.56 0.09
N GLU A 317 49.38 49.99 1.32
CA GLU A 317 49.76 49.25 2.52
C GLU A 317 49.06 47.88 2.58
N HIS A 318 47.76 47.81 2.28
CA HIS A 318 47.03 46.55 2.26
C HIS A 318 47.59 45.55 1.22
N GLU A 319 47.87 46.01 0.00
CA GLU A 319 48.47 45.17 -1.05
C GLU A 319 49.86 44.66 -0.65
N TYR A 320 50.66 45.51 0.00
CA TYR A 320 51.97 45.12 0.54
C TYR A 320 51.84 44.07 1.67
N GLN A 321 50.91 44.27 2.61
CA GLN A 321 50.62 43.31 3.68
C GLN A 321 50.10 41.97 3.15
N MET A 322 49.32 41.97 2.06
CA MET A 322 48.89 40.73 1.39
C MET A 322 50.08 40.01 0.74
N LYS A 323 50.95 40.71 0.01
CA LYS A 323 52.17 40.13 -0.58
C LYS A 323 53.11 39.52 0.47
N LEU A 324 53.26 40.15 1.64
CA LEU A 324 54.01 39.58 2.77
C LEU A 324 53.37 38.29 3.31
N LYS A 325 52.04 38.25 3.45
CA LYS A 325 51.32 37.04 3.86
C LYS A 325 51.46 35.92 2.84
N ASP A 326 51.30 36.21 1.55
CA ASP A 326 51.45 35.23 0.48
C ASP A 326 52.87 34.66 0.43
N MET A 327 53.91 35.48 0.66
CA MET A 327 55.28 34.99 0.79
C MET A 327 55.43 34.03 1.98
N ASN A 328 54.96 34.43 3.17
CA ASN A 328 55.01 33.59 4.39
C ASN A 328 54.19 32.28 4.24
N PHE A 329 53.05 32.31 3.55
CA PHE A 329 52.27 31.12 3.24
C PHE A 329 52.99 30.21 2.23
N ASN A 330 53.62 30.76 1.19
CA ASN A 330 54.41 29.97 0.25
C ASN A 330 55.61 29.29 0.91
N ASP A 331 56.28 29.95 1.86
CA ASP A 331 57.43 29.37 2.56
C ASP A 331 57.01 28.29 3.59
N THR A 332 55.92 28.50 4.33
CA THR A 332 55.36 27.45 5.20
C THR A 332 54.75 26.27 4.42
N LEU A 333 54.25 26.50 3.20
CA LEU A 333 53.88 25.43 2.26
C LEU A 333 55.09 24.63 1.78
N LYS A 334 56.21 25.27 1.41
CA LYS A 334 57.47 24.55 1.07
C LYS A 334 57.95 23.68 2.23
N GLU A 335 58.03 24.25 3.44
CA GLU A 335 58.42 23.53 4.65
C GLU A 335 57.55 22.29 4.92
N THR A 336 56.23 22.41 4.76
CA THR A 336 55.31 21.29 5.02
C THR A 336 55.37 20.24 3.92
N VAL A 337 55.48 20.62 2.65
CA VAL A 337 55.72 19.70 1.52
C VAL A 337 57.03 18.93 1.70
N GLU A 338 58.11 19.58 2.12
CA GLU A 338 59.36 18.89 2.45
C GLU A 338 59.21 17.88 3.59
N LYS A 339 58.53 18.26 4.68
CA LYS A 339 58.28 17.35 5.82
C LYS A 339 57.49 16.11 5.40
N TYR A 340 56.46 16.27 4.57
CA TYR A 340 55.71 15.13 4.01
C TYR A 340 56.53 14.28 3.04
N ASN A 341 57.34 14.90 2.17
CA ASN A 341 58.19 14.15 1.24
C ASN A 341 59.21 13.26 1.98
N ARG A 342 59.84 13.78 3.05
CA ARG A 342 60.76 12.99 3.90
C ARG A 342 60.04 11.79 4.54
N ALA A 343 58.85 12.00 5.11
CA ALA A 343 58.06 10.92 5.71
C ALA A 343 57.62 9.86 4.67
N ILE A 344 57.30 10.27 3.44
CA ILE A 344 57.01 9.36 2.32
C ILE A 344 58.25 8.54 1.94
N GLU A 345 59.44 9.14 1.96
CA GLU A 345 60.72 8.47 1.68
C GLU A 345 61.10 7.44 2.76
N GLU A 346 60.91 7.80 4.03
CA GLU A 346 61.07 6.89 5.19
C GLU A 346 60.14 5.68 5.07
N LEU A 347 58.85 5.90 4.74
CA LEU A 347 57.87 4.82 4.53
C LEU A 347 58.19 3.94 3.30
N LYS A 348 58.73 4.50 2.21
CA LYS A 348 59.24 3.71 1.07
C LYS A 348 60.40 2.82 1.52
N ASN A 349 61.38 3.36 2.25
CA ASN A 349 62.54 2.60 2.72
C ASN A 349 62.11 1.47 3.69
N ALA A 350 61.22 1.75 4.63
CA ALA A 350 60.66 0.75 5.55
C ALA A 350 59.89 -0.36 4.80
N THR A 351 59.08 -0.02 3.80
CA THR A 351 58.34 -1.03 3.01
C THR A 351 59.24 -1.86 2.09
N VAL A 352 60.38 -1.33 1.63
CA VAL A 352 61.42 -2.11 0.94
C VAL A 352 62.11 -3.07 1.91
N GLN A 353 62.49 -2.63 3.11
CA GLN A 353 63.09 -3.49 4.13
C GLN A 353 62.15 -4.65 4.52
N MET A 354 60.89 -4.35 4.84
CA MET A 354 59.90 -5.36 5.23
C MET A 354 59.63 -6.40 4.12
N LYS A 355 59.73 -6.00 2.84
CA LYS A 355 59.67 -6.96 1.72
C LYS A 355 60.89 -7.88 1.69
N GLY A 356 62.10 -7.33 1.80
CA GLY A 356 63.33 -8.12 1.82
C GLY A 356 63.48 -9.03 3.05
N GLU A 357 62.83 -8.68 4.17
CA GLU A 357 62.69 -9.57 5.33
C GLU A 357 61.66 -10.69 5.08
N LYS A 358 60.50 -10.35 4.50
CA LYS A 358 59.48 -11.34 4.12
C LYS A 358 60.04 -12.38 3.14
N GLU A 359 60.71 -11.95 2.06
CA GLU A 359 61.30 -12.83 1.06
C GLU A 359 62.30 -13.82 1.69
N LYS A 360 63.14 -13.37 2.63
CA LYS A 360 64.05 -14.25 3.39
C LYS A 360 63.29 -15.28 4.22
N THR A 361 62.17 -14.90 4.85
CA THR A 361 61.35 -15.85 5.62
C THR A 361 60.61 -16.86 4.75
N GLU A 362 60.20 -16.47 3.53
CA GLU A 362 59.56 -17.37 2.57
C GLU A 362 60.57 -18.41 2.04
N ILE A 363 61.77 -17.99 1.62
CA ILE A 363 62.86 -18.89 1.23
C ILE A 363 63.19 -19.90 2.35
N LEU A 364 63.29 -19.43 3.61
CA LEU A 364 63.57 -20.30 4.76
C LEU A 364 62.46 -21.33 5.00
N GLN A 365 61.20 -20.99 4.73
CA GLN A 365 60.06 -21.90 4.84
C GLN A 365 60.03 -22.92 3.68
N GLU A 366 60.37 -22.50 2.45
CA GLU A 366 60.50 -23.40 1.30
C GLU A 366 61.62 -24.43 1.52
N ASP A 367 62.78 -24.02 2.03
CA ASP A 367 63.87 -24.93 2.39
C ASP A 367 63.45 -25.95 3.47
N GLN A 368 62.74 -25.50 4.52
CA GLN A 368 62.22 -26.40 5.56
C GLN A 368 61.19 -27.40 4.97
N TRP A 369 60.31 -26.94 4.10
CA TRP A 369 59.33 -27.78 3.40
C TRP A 369 60.02 -28.81 2.49
N CYS A 370 61.04 -28.41 1.76
CA CYS A 370 61.80 -29.29 0.87
C CYS A 370 62.55 -30.38 1.65
N ASN A 371 63.19 -30.01 2.77
CA ASN A 371 63.84 -30.94 3.69
C ASN A 371 62.84 -31.94 4.32
N MET A 372 61.65 -31.49 4.73
CA MET A 372 60.60 -32.37 5.24
C MET A 372 60.06 -33.32 4.17
N LYS A 373 59.88 -32.84 2.94
CA LYS A 373 59.45 -33.64 1.78
C LYS A 373 60.48 -34.74 1.44
N GLN A 374 61.77 -34.43 1.48
CA GLN A 374 62.84 -35.42 1.29
C GLN A 374 62.86 -36.49 2.40
N LYS A 375 62.76 -36.09 3.68
CA LYS A 375 62.65 -37.03 4.81
C LYS A 375 61.44 -37.97 4.67
N ASN A 376 60.28 -37.42 4.32
CA ASN A 376 59.07 -38.22 4.11
C ASN A 376 59.21 -39.20 2.93
N HIS A 377 59.89 -38.80 1.85
CA HIS A 377 60.15 -39.69 0.72
C HIS A 377 61.13 -40.83 1.09
N ALA A 378 62.20 -40.53 1.82
CA ALA A 378 63.15 -41.53 2.32
C ALA A 378 62.47 -42.53 3.28
N ASN A 379 61.64 -42.05 4.21
CA ASN A 379 60.85 -42.90 5.10
C ASN A 379 59.90 -43.83 4.33
N LEU A 380 59.30 -43.34 3.24
CA LEU A 380 58.38 -44.12 2.41
C LEU A 380 59.13 -45.21 1.61
N GLN A 381 60.27 -44.89 1.01
CA GLN A 381 61.16 -45.89 0.37
C GLN A 381 61.64 -46.95 1.37
N GLU A 382 61.97 -46.57 2.60
CA GLU A 382 62.38 -47.53 3.64
C GLU A 382 61.23 -48.45 4.07
N LEU A 383 59.98 -47.94 4.03
CA LEU A 383 58.76 -48.72 4.28
C LEU A 383 58.47 -49.71 3.14
N GLU A 384 58.62 -49.27 1.88
CA GLU A 384 58.53 -50.12 0.70
C GLU A 384 59.60 -51.23 0.70
N ALA A 385 60.83 -50.90 1.10
CA ALA A 385 61.92 -51.87 1.29
C ALA A 385 61.59 -52.90 2.40
N LYS A 386 60.90 -52.48 3.47
CA LYS A 386 60.41 -53.39 4.52
C LYS A 386 59.29 -54.30 4.02
N PHE A 387 58.31 -53.79 3.27
CA PHE A 387 57.20 -54.58 2.73
C PHE A 387 57.63 -55.55 1.61
N THR A 388 58.47 -55.12 0.67
CA THR A 388 59.02 -56.00 -0.38
C THR A 388 59.82 -57.16 0.24
N LYS A 389 60.63 -56.89 1.28
CA LYS A 389 61.35 -57.92 2.04
C LYS A 389 60.43 -58.88 2.82
N GLN A 390 59.22 -58.47 3.19
CA GLN A 390 58.19 -59.37 3.73
C GLN A 390 57.48 -60.17 2.63
N LEU A 391 57.16 -59.55 1.50
CA LEU A 391 56.56 -60.21 0.33
C LEU A 391 57.45 -61.34 -0.20
N ILE A 392 58.76 -61.11 -0.34
CA ILE A 392 59.73 -62.14 -0.76
C ILE A 392 59.71 -63.32 0.22
N LYS A 393 59.71 -63.09 1.54
CA LYS A 393 59.62 -64.16 2.55
C LYS A 393 58.32 -64.97 2.45
N GLN A 394 57.19 -64.33 2.14
CA GLN A 394 55.93 -65.06 1.94
C GLN A 394 55.90 -65.80 0.60
N TYR A 395 56.53 -65.25 -0.45
CA TYR A 395 56.68 -65.90 -1.76
C TYR A 395 57.57 -67.15 -1.68
N ASP A 396 58.69 -67.10 -0.94
CA ASP A 396 59.52 -68.27 -0.63
C ASP A 396 58.75 -69.34 0.16
N LYS A 397 57.91 -68.93 1.11
CA LYS A 397 57.06 -69.83 1.89
C LYS A 397 55.98 -70.48 1.00
N TYR A 398 55.37 -69.71 0.11
CA TYR A 398 54.42 -70.19 -0.89
C TYR A 398 55.08 -71.18 -1.86
N ASN A 399 56.25 -70.88 -2.41
CA ASN A 399 56.97 -71.80 -3.31
C ASN A 399 57.37 -73.11 -2.63
N LYS A 400 57.77 -73.06 -1.35
CA LYS A 400 58.04 -74.27 -0.55
C LYS A 400 56.79 -75.10 -0.28
N LEU A 401 55.63 -74.45 -0.07
CA LEU A 401 54.34 -75.13 0.04
C LEU A 401 53.87 -75.70 -1.31
N LYS A 402 54.06 -74.97 -2.41
CA LYS A 402 53.68 -75.41 -3.76
C LYS A 402 54.47 -76.63 -4.22
N LYS A 403 55.79 -76.69 -3.94
CA LYS A 403 56.57 -77.92 -4.18
C LYS A 403 56.01 -79.11 -3.39
N LYS A 404 55.73 -78.93 -2.10
CA LYS A 404 55.11 -79.97 -1.27
C LYS A 404 53.71 -80.38 -1.73
N SER A 405 52.95 -79.49 -2.37
CA SER A 405 51.66 -79.83 -2.99
C SER A 405 51.87 -80.83 -4.14
N VAL A 406 52.76 -80.51 -5.07
CA VAL A 406 53.09 -81.40 -6.21
C VAL A 406 53.68 -82.74 -5.74
N GLU A 407 54.62 -82.72 -4.79
CA GLU A 407 55.20 -83.93 -4.16
C GLU A 407 54.12 -84.83 -3.51
N LEU A 408 53.06 -84.24 -2.95
CA LEU A 408 51.92 -84.97 -2.39
C LEU A 408 50.91 -85.42 -3.46
N GLU A 409 50.67 -84.61 -4.48
CA GLU A 409 49.78 -84.93 -5.61
C GLU A 409 50.29 -86.13 -6.41
N GLU A 410 51.61 -86.23 -6.65
CA GLU A 410 52.26 -87.40 -7.26
C GLU A 410 52.11 -88.66 -6.37
N TYR A 411 52.41 -88.53 -5.07
CA TYR A 411 52.30 -89.64 -4.10
C TYR A 411 50.87 -90.17 -3.92
N TRP A 412 49.87 -89.29 -3.90
CA TRP A 412 48.47 -89.71 -3.87
C TRP A 412 47.98 -90.23 -5.23
N GLY A 413 48.54 -89.73 -6.34
CA GLY A 413 48.30 -90.25 -7.68
C GLY A 413 48.65 -91.73 -7.82
N GLU A 414 49.86 -92.14 -7.39
CA GLU A 414 50.26 -93.56 -7.39
C GLU A 414 49.32 -94.43 -6.53
N LYS A 415 48.95 -93.94 -5.34
CA LYS A 415 48.02 -94.66 -4.45
C LYS A 415 46.63 -94.83 -5.06
N ILE A 416 46.11 -93.82 -5.76
CA ILE A 416 44.81 -93.90 -6.45
C ILE A 416 44.90 -94.86 -7.65
N ILE A 417 46.02 -94.90 -8.37
CA ILE A 417 46.23 -95.85 -9.49
C ILE A 417 46.24 -97.30 -9.00
N ASN A 418 46.92 -97.58 -7.88
CA ASN A 418 46.95 -98.94 -7.33
C ASN A 418 45.59 -99.34 -6.73
N ALA A 419 44.95 -98.46 -5.95
CA ALA A 419 43.62 -98.72 -5.40
C ALA A 419 42.56 -99.00 -6.48
N LYS A 420 42.65 -98.34 -7.65
CA LYS A 420 41.78 -98.62 -8.81
C LYS A 420 42.02 -100.00 -9.43
N LYS A 421 43.27 -100.47 -9.49
CA LYS A 421 43.57 -101.84 -9.96
C LYS A 421 43.01 -102.89 -9.00
N ASP A 422 43.13 -102.65 -7.71
CA ASP A 422 42.55 -103.52 -6.68
C ASP A 422 41.01 -103.54 -6.77
N GLU A 423 40.39 -102.38 -7.02
CA GLU A 423 38.95 -102.25 -7.25
C GLU A 423 38.49 -102.96 -8.53
N GLU A 424 39.21 -102.80 -9.65
CA GLU A 424 38.95 -103.50 -10.93
C GLU A 424 39.07 -105.03 -10.78
N GLU A 425 40.07 -105.54 -10.04
CA GLU A 425 40.21 -106.97 -9.76
C GLU A 425 39.05 -107.52 -8.92
N VAL A 426 38.57 -106.76 -7.93
CA VAL A 426 37.40 -107.13 -7.12
C VAL A 426 36.12 -107.08 -7.95
N LEU A 427 35.96 -106.07 -8.81
CA LEU A 427 34.80 -105.92 -9.70
C LEU A 427 34.72 -107.10 -10.68
N LEU A 428 35.84 -107.52 -11.27
CA LEU A 428 35.91 -108.65 -12.21
C LEU A 428 35.53 -109.99 -11.55
N LYS A 429 35.98 -110.21 -10.30
CA LYS A 429 35.59 -111.40 -9.51
C LYS A 429 34.11 -111.36 -9.14
N TYR A 430 33.55 -110.17 -8.91
CA TYR A 430 32.14 -109.99 -8.60
C TYR A 430 31.23 -110.19 -9.81
N THR A 431 31.56 -109.66 -11.00
CA THR A 431 30.77 -109.84 -12.23
C THR A 431 30.70 -111.31 -12.64
N GLN A 432 31.81 -112.04 -12.62
CA GLN A 432 31.81 -113.50 -12.84
C GLN A 432 30.88 -114.24 -11.86
N SER A 433 30.83 -113.80 -10.59
CA SER A 433 29.89 -114.36 -9.60
C SER A 433 28.42 -114.06 -9.90
N LEU A 434 28.12 -112.97 -10.60
CA LEU A 434 26.77 -112.60 -11.03
C LEU A 434 26.36 -113.34 -12.30
N GLU A 435 27.26 -113.55 -13.26
CA GLU A 435 27.00 -114.38 -14.45
C GLU A 435 26.66 -115.82 -14.07
N ILE A 436 27.39 -116.40 -13.10
CA ILE A 436 27.10 -117.74 -12.54
C ILE A 436 25.75 -117.79 -11.80
N LYS A 437 25.26 -116.67 -11.25
CA LYS A 437 23.91 -116.58 -10.66
C LYS A 437 22.83 -116.41 -11.73
N MET A 438 23.12 -115.66 -12.80
CA MET A 438 22.23 -115.49 -13.96
C MET A 438 22.01 -116.80 -14.71
N SER A 439 23.06 -117.60 -14.94
CA SER A 439 22.91 -118.93 -15.57
C SER A 439 22.02 -119.86 -14.73
N LYS A 440 22.25 -119.93 -13.42
CA LYS A 440 21.40 -120.70 -12.48
C LYS A 440 19.94 -120.22 -12.48
N LYS A 441 19.69 -118.91 -12.62
CA LYS A 441 18.31 -118.39 -12.75
C LYS A 441 17.70 -118.69 -14.12
N SER A 442 18.47 -118.72 -15.20
CA SER A 442 17.96 -119.18 -16.50
C SER A 442 17.63 -120.69 -16.50
N GLU A 443 18.39 -121.52 -15.78
CA GLU A 443 18.06 -122.94 -15.57
C GLU A 443 16.78 -123.13 -14.73
N GLU A 444 16.58 -122.34 -13.67
CA GLU A 444 15.31 -122.36 -12.91
C GLU A 444 14.11 -121.95 -13.78
N ILE A 445 14.25 -120.91 -14.62
CA ILE A 445 13.21 -120.50 -15.56
C ILE A 445 12.92 -121.59 -16.59
N LEU A 446 13.94 -122.34 -17.04
CA LEU A 446 13.75 -123.48 -17.94
C LEU A 446 13.01 -124.64 -17.25
N LYS A 447 13.33 -124.94 -15.98
CA LYS A 447 12.60 -125.93 -15.16
C LYS A 447 11.14 -125.55 -14.97
N LEU A 448 10.87 -124.29 -14.61
CA LEU A 448 9.51 -123.76 -14.46
C LEU A 448 8.72 -123.81 -15.78
N LYS A 449 9.35 -123.49 -16.92
CA LYS A 449 8.71 -123.63 -18.24
C LYS A 449 8.36 -125.09 -18.57
N ASN A 450 9.23 -126.04 -18.22
CA ASN A 450 8.95 -127.47 -18.43
C ASN A 450 7.84 -127.97 -17.49
N GLN A 451 7.76 -127.49 -16.24
CA GLN A 451 6.64 -127.78 -15.35
C GLN A 451 5.32 -127.22 -15.90
N LEU A 452 5.30 -125.97 -16.35
CA LEU A 452 4.11 -125.36 -16.96
C LEU A 452 3.64 -126.18 -18.19
N ARG A 453 4.57 -126.64 -19.02
CA ARG A 453 4.29 -127.49 -20.19
C ARG A 453 3.80 -128.90 -19.83
N ASN A 454 4.25 -129.48 -18.73
CA ASN A 454 3.70 -130.75 -18.22
C ASN A 454 2.26 -130.56 -17.72
N ASN A 455 2.00 -129.48 -16.96
CA ASN A 455 0.65 -129.16 -16.49
C ASN A 455 -0.33 -128.90 -17.66
N GLU A 456 0.15 -128.33 -18.78
CA GLU A 456 -0.64 -128.20 -20.02
C GLU A 456 -0.99 -129.56 -20.65
N ILE A 457 -0.12 -130.57 -20.53
CA ILE A 457 -0.41 -131.94 -20.99
C ILE A 457 -1.42 -132.60 -20.05
N GLU A 458 -1.18 -132.55 -18.74
CA GLU A 458 -2.09 -133.09 -17.72
C GLU A 458 -3.50 -132.50 -17.84
N CYS A 459 -3.64 -131.18 -18.09
CA CYS A 459 -4.94 -130.56 -18.32
C CYS A 459 -5.64 -131.04 -19.60
N ASN A 460 -4.91 -131.40 -20.65
CA ASN A 460 -5.49 -131.94 -21.89
C ASN A 460 -5.90 -133.42 -21.73
N GLU A 461 -5.18 -134.19 -20.92
CA GLU A 461 -5.58 -135.56 -20.57
C GLU A 461 -6.78 -135.58 -19.61
N PHE A 462 -6.82 -134.69 -18.61
CA PHE A 462 -7.99 -134.51 -17.74
C PHE A 462 -9.24 -134.13 -18.55
N ARG A 463 -9.09 -133.29 -19.57
CA ARG A 463 -10.19 -132.91 -20.45
C ARG A 463 -10.75 -134.11 -21.24
N LYS A 464 -9.90 -134.99 -21.76
CA LYS A 464 -10.34 -136.22 -22.42
C LYS A 464 -11.07 -137.15 -21.47
N MET A 465 -10.54 -137.36 -20.26
CA MET A 465 -11.22 -138.13 -19.21
C MET A 465 -12.64 -137.60 -18.98
N THR A 466 -12.81 -136.28 -18.82
CA THR A 466 -14.16 -135.69 -18.63
C THR A 466 -15.07 -135.77 -19.87
N GLU A 467 -14.52 -135.84 -21.08
CA GLU A 467 -15.31 -136.04 -22.31
C GLU A 467 -15.76 -137.52 -22.41
N GLU A 468 -14.92 -138.49 -22.01
CA GLU A 468 -15.28 -139.91 -21.93
C GLU A 468 -16.25 -140.23 -20.77
N ASP A 469 -16.09 -139.59 -19.60
CA ASP A 469 -17.02 -139.72 -18.46
C ASP A 469 -18.46 -139.33 -18.84
N ILE A 470 -18.64 -138.24 -19.60
CA ILE A 470 -19.96 -137.76 -20.06
C ILE A 470 -20.66 -138.80 -20.95
N ASP A 471 -19.91 -139.45 -21.86
CA ASP A 471 -20.45 -140.53 -22.69
C ASP A 471 -20.92 -141.74 -21.84
N THR A 472 -20.26 -142.02 -20.70
CA THR A 472 -20.73 -143.07 -19.78
C THR A 472 -21.99 -142.67 -18.98
N GLU A 473 -22.14 -141.40 -18.59
CA GLU A 473 -23.34 -140.92 -17.88
C GLU A 473 -24.61 -141.08 -18.72
N ILE A 474 -24.51 -140.88 -20.05
CA ILE A 474 -25.58 -141.09 -21.03
C ILE A 474 -26.00 -142.58 -21.10
N VAL A 475 -25.05 -143.50 -20.93
CA VAL A 475 -25.32 -144.96 -20.86
C VAL A 475 -26.00 -145.33 -19.54
N GLU A 476 -25.58 -144.75 -18.41
CA GLU A 476 -26.19 -145.03 -17.10
C GLU A 476 -27.63 -144.49 -16.97
N LEU A 477 -27.92 -143.30 -17.51
CA LEU A 477 -29.25 -142.70 -17.48
C LEU A 477 -30.29 -143.54 -18.22
N ASN A 478 -29.95 -144.09 -19.40
CA ASN A 478 -30.82 -145.03 -20.11
C ASN A 478 -31.06 -146.33 -19.34
N LYS A 479 -30.05 -146.80 -18.57
CA LYS A 479 -30.14 -147.99 -17.73
C LYS A 479 -31.11 -147.81 -16.56
N LYS A 480 -31.13 -146.62 -15.93
CA LYS A 480 -32.07 -146.28 -14.84
C LYS A 480 -33.54 -146.41 -15.28
N TYR A 481 -33.93 -145.81 -16.40
CA TYR A 481 -35.33 -145.85 -16.85
C TYR A 481 -35.83 -147.27 -17.21
N GLN A 482 -34.96 -148.21 -17.57
CA GLN A 482 -35.34 -149.62 -17.73
C GLN A 482 -35.60 -150.34 -16.40
N MET A 483 -35.04 -149.86 -15.28
CA MET A 483 -35.28 -150.45 -13.96
C MET A 483 -36.57 -149.92 -13.31
N GLU A 484 -36.88 -148.64 -13.44
CA GLU A 484 -38.10 -148.03 -12.85
C GLU A 484 -39.39 -148.68 -13.37
N LEU A 485 -39.45 -148.98 -14.67
CA LEU A 485 -40.60 -149.66 -15.29
C LEU A 485 -40.81 -151.09 -14.78
N LYS A 486 -39.75 -151.74 -14.27
CA LYS A 486 -39.79 -153.09 -13.69
C LYS A 486 -40.39 -153.06 -12.28
N ASP A 487 -40.09 -152.02 -11.51
CA ASP A 487 -40.57 -151.79 -10.15
C ASP A 487 -42.10 -151.56 -10.06
N ILE A 488 -42.72 -151.14 -11.17
CA ILE A 488 -44.18 -151.01 -11.32
C ILE A 488 -44.88 -152.38 -11.36
N ILE A 489 -44.23 -153.42 -11.89
CA ILE A 489 -44.81 -154.77 -12.04
C ILE A 489 -45.02 -155.42 -10.66
N ASP A 490 -44.03 -155.32 -9.77
CA ASP A 490 -44.05 -156.00 -8.46
C ASP A 490 -44.99 -155.33 -7.44
N LYS A 491 -45.23 -154.01 -7.57
CA LYS A 491 -46.21 -153.28 -6.75
C LYS A 491 -47.65 -153.72 -7.05
N GLY A 492 -47.97 -154.06 -8.30
CA GLY A 492 -49.30 -154.51 -8.70
C GLY A 492 -49.72 -155.87 -8.10
N PHE A 493 -48.78 -156.80 -7.94
CA PHE A 493 -49.10 -158.17 -7.49
C PHE A 493 -49.57 -158.24 -6.03
N LYS A 494 -49.11 -157.34 -5.15
CA LYS A 494 -49.48 -157.35 -3.71
C LYS A 494 -50.93 -156.95 -3.47
N LEU A 495 -51.44 -155.94 -4.19
CA LEU A 495 -52.82 -155.47 -4.09
C LEU A 495 -53.87 -156.53 -4.53
N LYS A 496 -53.42 -157.61 -5.18
CA LYS A 496 -54.25 -158.75 -5.60
C LYS A 496 -54.67 -159.67 -4.44
N GLY A 497 -54.03 -159.57 -3.26
CA GLY A 497 -54.31 -160.42 -2.10
C GLY A 497 -55.36 -159.87 -1.12
N GLU A 498 -55.12 -158.66 -0.59
CA GLU A 498 -55.82 -158.14 0.60
C GLU A 498 -57.32 -157.84 0.35
N ASN A 499 -57.64 -157.36 -0.85
CA ASN A 499 -58.99 -156.90 -1.21
C ASN A 499 -60.03 -158.05 -1.26
N GLY A 500 -59.58 -159.30 -1.47
CA GLY A 500 -60.43 -160.49 -1.44
C GLY A 500 -60.90 -160.87 -0.03
N ILE A 501 -60.15 -160.51 1.01
CA ILE A 501 -60.47 -160.78 2.42
C ILE A 501 -61.41 -159.70 2.96
N MET A 502 -61.15 -158.43 2.61
CA MET A 502 -62.00 -157.28 2.98
C MET A 502 -63.46 -157.48 2.57
N LYS A 503 -63.74 -157.85 1.31
CA LYS A 503 -65.13 -157.97 0.82
C LYS A 503 -65.95 -159.06 1.52
N LYS A 504 -65.34 -160.17 1.96
CA LYS A 504 -66.08 -161.20 2.72
C LYS A 504 -66.49 -160.71 4.11
N LYS A 505 -65.65 -159.92 4.80
CA LYS A 505 -66.02 -159.25 6.06
C LYS A 505 -67.08 -158.16 5.85
N PHE A 506 -67.04 -157.46 4.72
CA PHE A 506 -68.04 -156.44 4.39
C PHE A 506 -69.45 -157.01 4.17
N ILE A 507 -69.55 -158.24 3.66
CA ILE A 507 -70.84 -158.93 3.45
C ILE A 507 -71.46 -159.43 4.77
N SER A 508 -70.66 -159.82 5.76
CA SER A 508 -71.19 -160.18 7.09
C SER A 508 -71.60 -158.96 7.90
N LEU A 509 -70.76 -157.92 7.97
CA LEU A 509 -71.04 -156.71 8.75
C LEU A 509 -72.26 -155.93 8.24
N ASN A 510 -72.50 -155.89 6.93
CA ASN A 510 -73.73 -155.26 6.41
C ASN A 510 -75.00 -156.02 6.82
N LYS A 511 -74.92 -157.32 7.08
CA LYS A 511 -76.07 -158.12 7.50
C LYS A 511 -76.47 -157.83 8.96
N GLU A 512 -75.47 -157.63 9.82
CA GLU A 512 -75.67 -157.15 11.20
C GLU A 512 -76.20 -155.70 11.22
N ILE A 513 -75.84 -154.87 10.23
CA ILE A 513 -76.42 -153.53 10.02
C ILE A 513 -77.86 -153.60 9.49
N GLU A 514 -78.22 -154.58 8.65
CA GLU A 514 -79.62 -154.81 8.25
C GLU A 514 -80.50 -155.19 9.44
N ASP A 515 -80.03 -156.07 10.33
CA ASP A 515 -80.79 -156.47 11.51
C ASP A 515 -80.86 -155.35 12.56
N SER A 516 -79.77 -154.61 12.79
CA SER A 516 -79.77 -153.40 13.64
C SER A 516 -80.76 -152.35 13.13
N LYS A 517 -80.92 -152.21 11.80
CA LYS A 517 -81.92 -151.31 11.20
C LYS A 517 -83.35 -151.82 11.33
N LYS A 518 -83.58 -153.14 11.47
CA LYS A 518 -84.91 -153.69 11.77
C LYS A 518 -85.35 -153.43 13.21
N ASP A 519 -84.42 -153.17 14.13
CA ASP A 519 -84.75 -152.67 15.47
C ASP A 519 -84.96 -151.15 15.48
N ILE A 520 -84.26 -150.39 14.63
CA ILE A 520 -84.59 -148.97 14.39
C ILE A 520 -85.99 -148.80 13.78
N THR A 521 -86.46 -149.70 12.91
CA THR A 521 -87.85 -149.64 12.42
C THR A 521 -88.90 -150.05 13.46
N LYS A 522 -88.53 -150.73 14.56
CA LYS A 522 -89.43 -150.92 15.72
C LYS A 522 -89.55 -149.65 16.53
N LEU A 523 -88.43 -148.96 16.82
CA LEU A 523 -88.44 -147.68 17.53
C LEU A 523 -89.11 -146.56 16.71
N ASN A 524 -88.91 -146.49 15.40
CA ASN A 524 -89.61 -145.51 14.56
C ASN A 524 -91.12 -145.79 14.46
N LYS A 525 -91.57 -147.05 14.60
CA LYS A 525 -93.01 -147.38 14.76
C LYS A 525 -93.60 -146.85 16.07
N SER A 526 -92.77 -146.69 17.10
CA SER A 526 -93.14 -145.97 18.34
C SER A 526 -93.12 -144.43 18.20
N ILE A 527 -92.60 -143.91 17.09
CA ILE A 527 -92.67 -142.47 16.73
C ILE A 527 -93.86 -142.22 15.79
N GLU A 528 -94.18 -143.15 14.87
CA GLU A 528 -95.45 -143.14 14.13
C GLU A 528 -96.64 -143.10 15.09
N SER A 529 -96.59 -143.80 16.23
CA SER A 529 -97.65 -143.80 17.25
C SER A 529 -97.72 -142.55 18.14
N LEU A 530 -96.84 -141.55 17.95
CA LEU A 530 -96.87 -140.27 18.68
C LEU A 530 -97.05 -139.08 17.74
N ASN A 531 -96.45 -139.11 16.54
CA ASN A 531 -96.69 -138.06 15.54
C ASN A 531 -98.05 -138.21 14.83
N SER A 532 -98.70 -139.38 14.90
CA SER A 532 -100.12 -139.50 14.52
C SER A 532 -101.07 -138.75 15.47
N GLU A 533 -100.65 -138.45 16.71
CA GLU A 533 -101.37 -137.51 17.60
C GLU A 533 -101.10 -136.04 17.22
N ILE A 534 -99.99 -135.73 16.55
CA ILE A 534 -99.70 -134.38 16.00
C ILE A 534 -100.46 -134.15 14.68
N GLU A 535 -100.67 -135.19 13.87
CA GLU A 535 -101.49 -135.13 12.65
C GLU A 535 -102.98 -134.81 12.89
N ILE A 536 -103.40 -134.82 14.17
CA ILE A 536 -104.72 -134.40 14.65
C ILE A 536 -104.75 -132.87 14.95
N TYR A 537 -103.62 -132.26 15.35
CA TYR A 537 -103.56 -130.85 15.76
C TYR A 537 -103.18 -129.86 14.64
N GLU A 538 -102.17 -130.13 13.80
CA GLU A 538 -101.78 -129.13 12.78
C GLU A 538 -102.74 -129.03 11.58
N LYS A 539 -103.67 -129.98 11.41
CA LYS A 539 -104.76 -129.85 10.43
C LYS A 539 -105.73 -128.71 10.76
N GLU A 540 -105.76 -128.22 12.00
CA GLU A 540 -106.51 -127.02 12.37
C GLU A 540 -105.80 -125.71 11.96
N LEU A 541 -104.47 -125.75 11.74
CA LEU A 541 -103.67 -124.59 11.32
C LEU A 541 -103.70 -124.35 9.79
N LEU A 542 -104.20 -125.33 9.02
CA LEU A 542 -104.27 -125.34 7.55
C LEU A 542 -105.29 -124.33 6.94
N LEU A 543 -105.88 -123.43 7.75
CA LEU A 543 -107.09 -122.69 7.39
C LEU A 543 -106.94 -121.16 7.22
N LEU A 544 -105.79 -120.55 7.58
CA LEU A 544 -105.70 -119.08 7.70
C LEU A 544 -104.53 -118.35 7.01
N LYS A 545 -103.69 -119.04 6.21
CA LYS A 545 -102.72 -118.39 5.31
C LYS A 545 -102.63 -119.08 3.95
N LYS A 546 -103.29 -118.49 2.95
CA LYS A 546 -103.28 -118.97 1.57
C LYS A 546 -103.37 -117.80 0.58
N ASP A 547 -102.26 -117.06 0.41
CA ASP A 547 -102.04 -116.06 -0.66
C ASP A 547 -100.53 -115.64 -0.74
N VAL A 548 -100.08 -115.20 -1.93
CA VAL A 548 -98.81 -114.44 -2.28
C VAL A 548 -97.49 -115.17 -2.70
N ASN A 549 -97.17 -115.10 -4.02
CA ASN A 549 -95.86 -114.97 -4.77
C ASN A 549 -94.84 -116.14 -5.15
N PRO A 550 -94.26 -116.15 -6.41
CA PRO A 550 -93.19 -117.08 -6.91
C PRO A 550 -91.88 -116.47 -7.61
N ILE A 551 -91.39 -116.98 -8.79
CA ILE A 551 -89.96 -117.31 -9.19
C ILE A 551 -89.42 -116.73 -10.58
N LEU A 552 -88.07 -116.55 -10.84
CA LEU A 552 -87.28 -116.82 -12.14
C LEU A 552 -85.72 -116.43 -12.17
N PRO A 553 -84.82 -116.87 -13.15
CA PRO A 553 -83.32 -116.64 -13.17
C PRO A 553 -82.53 -116.36 -14.54
N LEU A 554 -81.15 -116.30 -14.51
CA LEU A 554 -80.06 -116.39 -15.58
C LEU A 554 -79.42 -115.09 -16.26
N ILE A 555 -78.15 -115.15 -16.80
CA ILE A 555 -77.47 -114.33 -17.90
C ILE A 555 -76.23 -113.35 -17.65
N LEU A 556 -75.54 -112.95 -18.76
CA LEU A 556 -74.20 -112.39 -19.19
C LEU A 556 -73.65 -110.93 -18.89
N LEU A 557 -72.30 -110.76 -19.00
CA LEU A 557 -71.42 -109.75 -19.73
C LEU A 557 -71.53 -108.18 -19.58
N TYR A 558 -70.40 -107.40 -19.59
CA TYR A 558 -70.27 -105.98 -20.12
C TYR A 558 -68.80 -105.41 -20.31
N LEU A 559 -68.59 -104.09 -20.57
CA LEU A 559 -67.45 -103.48 -21.35
C LEU A 559 -66.97 -102.00 -21.01
N ASN A 560 -65.72 -101.64 -21.44
CA ASN A 560 -65.22 -100.37 -22.08
C ASN A 560 -64.75 -99.02 -21.37
N ASN A 561 -63.70 -98.35 -21.97
CA ASN A 561 -63.52 -96.91 -22.40
C ASN A 561 -63.13 -95.63 -21.54
N TYR A 562 -62.39 -94.68 -22.21
CA TYR A 562 -62.50 -93.15 -22.26
C TYR A 562 -62.05 -92.20 -21.08
N LYS A 563 -61.76 -90.85 -21.18
CA LYS A 563 -61.51 -89.82 -22.29
C LYS A 563 -60.94 -88.40 -21.85
N TYR A 564 -60.09 -87.76 -22.70
CA TYR A 564 -60.03 -86.35 -23.25
C TYR A 564 -59.91 -84.98 -22.45
N MET A 565 -59.15 -84.02 -23.06
CA MET A 565 -59.33 -82.54 -23.28
C MET A 565 -59.19 -81.38 -22.23
N TYR A 566 -58.65 -80.22 -22.73
CA TYR A 566 -59.01 -78.79 -22.45
C TYR A 566 -58.57 -78.09 -21.11
N LEU A 567 -58.47 -76.74 -20.93
CA LEU A 567 -58.20 -75.48 -21.74
C LEU A 567 -57.94 -74.30 -20.70
N LEU A 568 -57.78 -72.96 -20.89
CA LEU A 568 -57.86 -71.94 -21.98
C LEU A 568 -56.87 -70.73 -21.80
N LEU A 569 -57.31 -69.46 -21.57
CA LEU A 569 -56.54 -68.21 -21.91
C LEU A 569 -56.90 -66.93 -21.10
N CYS A 570 -55.92 -66.02 -20.91
CA CYS A 570 -56.01 -64.52 -20.76
C CYS A 570 -56.82 -63.90 -19.57
N PHE A 571 -56.73 -62.60 -19.21
CA PHE A 571 -56.40 -61.35 -19.95
C PHE A 571 -55.58 -60.30 -19.14
N TYR A 572 -54.60 -59.64 -19.80
CA TYR A 572 -54.26 -58.18 -19.88
C TYR A 572 -54.18 -57.30 -18.59
N SER A 573 -53.43 -56.19 -18.49
CA SER A 573 -52.37 -55.49 -19.28
C SER A 573 -51.60 -54.54 -18.31
N LEU A 574 -50.57 -53.74 -18.60
CA LEU A 574 -50.11 -53.07 -19.83
C LEU A 574 -48.63 -52.59 -19.68
N TYR A 575 -47.91 -52.50 -20.81
CA TYR A 575 -46.82 -51.52 -21.12
C TYR A 575 -45.35 -51.67 -20.64
N ILE A 576 -44.47 -51.18 -21.53
CA ILE A 576 -43.01 -50.86 -21.46
C ILE A 576 -42.02 -52.01 -21.13
N TYR A 577 -41.29 -52.60 -22.09
CA TYR A 577 -40.11 -52.16 -22.87
C TYR A 577 -38.74 -52.18 -22.12
N LYS A 578 -37.77 -52.94 -22.69
CA LYS A 578 -36.30 -52.91 -22.48
C LYS A 578 -35.77 -52.79 -21.02
N MET A 579 -35.12 -53.84 -20.53
CA MET A 579 -33.65 -53.98 -20.68
C MET A 579 -33.11 -55.34 -20.22
N VAL A 580 -32.16 -55.86 -21.00
CA VAL A 580 -31.21 -56.92 -20.60
C VAL A 580 -30.06 -56.26 -19.78
N ASP A 581 -29.08 -57.03 -19.29
CA ASP A 581 -27.84 -56.52 -18.68
C ASP A 581 -27.91 -55.84 -17.29
N ARG A 582 -28.66 -56.43 -16.33
CA ARG A 582 -28.60 -55.98 -14.91
C ARG A 582 -28.09 -56.99 -13.88
N ASN A 583 -28.04 -58.29 -14.18
CA ASN A 583 -27.65 -59.31 -13.18
C ASN A 583 -26.20 -59.80 -13.25
N TYR A 584 -25.44 -59.50 -14.32
CA TYR A 584 -24.03 -59.92 -14.43
C TYR A 584 -23.03 -58.86 -13.95
N LEU A 585 -23.39 -57.57 -13.99
CA LEU A 585 -22.47 -56.46 -13.67
C LEU A 585 -22.32 -56.20 -12.16
N MET A 586 -23.37 -56.44 -11.37
CA MET A 586 -23.41 -56.14 -9.92
C MET A 586 -22.26 -56.80 -9.14
N ARG A 587 -22.08 -58.12 -9.28
CA ARG A 587 -21.09 -58.90 -8.52
C ARG A 587 -19.64 -58.50 -8.76
N ASP A 588 -19.34 -57.89 -9.91
CA ASP A 588 -17.98 -57.53 -10.28
C ASP A 588 -17.63 -56.09 -9.85
N VAL A 589 -18.63 -55.20 -9.82
CA VAL A 589 -18.50 -53.85 -9.23
C VAL A 589 -18.28 -53.93 -7.71
N GLU A 590 -19.02 -54.77 -6.99
CA GLU A 590 -18.89 -54.92 -5.53
C GLU A 590 -17.46 -55.33 -5.10
N LYS A 591 -16.84 -56.26 -5.83
CA LYS A 591 -15.44 -56.67 -5.58
C LYS A 591 -14.45 -55.53 -5.84
N LYS A 592 -14.63 -54.78 -6.93
CA LYS A 592 -13.76 -53.64 -7.29
C LYS A 592 -13.87 -52.51 -6.26
N VAL A 593 -15.07 -52.21 -5.78
CA VAL A 593 -15.32 -51.22 -4.71
C VAL A 593 -14.62 -51.62 -3.40
N PHE A 594 -14.62 -52.90 -3.03
CA PHE A 594 -13.94 -53.38 -1.81
C PHE A 594 -12.40 -53.18 -1.88
N VAL A 595 -11.78 -53.50 -3.02
CA VAL A 595 -10.33 -53.30 -3.22
C VAL A 595 -9.96 -51.82 -3.24
N ILE A 596 -10.78 -50.98 -3.89
CA ILE A 596 -10.56 -49.52 -3.95
C ILE A 596 -10.68 -48.88 -2.56
N LYS A 597 -11.70 -49.25 -1.75
CA LYS A 597 -11.83 -48.74 -0.38
C LYS A 597 -10.61 -49.06 0.50
N ARG A 598 -10.03 -50.26 0.36
CA ARG A 598 -8.82 -50.65 1.10
C ARG A 598 -7.61 -49.79 0.72
N LYS A 599 -7.34 -49.61 -0.58
CA LYS A 599 -6.27 -48.72 -1.05
C LYS A 599 -6.48 -47.26 -0.63
N ASN A 600 -7.72 -46.78 -0.58
CA ASN A 600 -7.99 -45.40 -0.16
C ASN A 600 -7.63 -45.16 1.33
N GLN A 601 -7.87 -46.14 2.20
CA GLN A 601 -7.46 -46.09 3.62
C GLN A 601 -5.94 -46.21 3.84
N GLU A 602 -5.20 -46.75 2.88
CA GLU A 602 -3.74 -46.79 2.89
C GLU A 602 -3.18 -45.43 2.41
N LEU A 603 -3.71 -44.89 1.30
CA LEU A 603 -3.35 -43.57 0.78
C LEU A 603 -3.69 -42.40 1.72
N GLU A 604 -4.80 -42.48 2.48
CA GLU A 604 -5.14 -41.47 3.49
C GLU A 604 -4.11 -41.42 4.64
N LYS A 605 -3.49 -42.55 4.98
CA LYS A 605 -2.41 -42.61 5.98
C LYS A 605 -1.10 -42.03 5.44
N GLU A 606 -0.71 -42.40 4.22
CA GLU A 606 0.46 -41.83 3.55
C GLU A 606 0.33 -40.30 3.38
N LYS A 607 -0.86 -39.82 3.00
CA LYS A 607 -1.18 -38.39 2.93
C LYS A 607 -1.04 -37.67 4.27
N PHE A 608 -1.40 -38.32 5.39
CA PHE A 608 -1.25 -37.75 6.73
C PHE A 608 0.23 -37.61 7.13
N VAL A 609 1.05 -38.64 6.86
CA VAL A 609 2.50 -38.62 7.08
C VAL A 609 3.20 -37.57 6.20
N LEU A 610 2.81 -37.47 4.92
CA LEU A 610 3.36 -36.46 4.00
C LEU A 610 3.00 -35.03 4.44
N ASN A 611 1.76 -34.77 4.88
CA ASN A 611 1.39 -33.45 5.42
C ASN A 611 2.19 -33.09 6.69
N TYR A 612 2.47 -34.07 7.56
CA TYR A 612 3.30 -33.85 8.75
C TYR A 612 4.73 -33.42 8.38
N ASN A 613 5.38 -34.16 7.45
CA ASN A 613 6.73 -33.85 6.98
C ASN A 613 6.80 -32.51 6.22
N ILE A 614 5.77 -32.17 5.42
CA ILE A 614 5.68 -30.87 4.72
C ILE A 614 5.57 -29.71 5.72
N ASN A 615 4.85 -29.88 6.83
CA ASN A 615 4.75 -28.85 7.87
C ASN A 615 6.06 -28.70 8.67
N GLN A 616 6.79 -29.78 8.97
CA GLN A 616 8.14 -29.68 9.55
C GLN A 616 9.09 -28.93 8.61
N LEU A 617 9.13 -29.28 7.33
CA LEU A 617 9.99 -28.62 6.35
C LEU A 617 9.66 -27.13 6.17
N ARG A 618 8.38 -26.72 6.29
CA ARG A 618 8.01 -25.29 6.29
C ARG A 618 8.60 -24.54 7.50
N GLN A 619 8.52 -25.12 8.70
CA GLN A 619 9.06 -24.49 9.92
C GLN A 619 10.59 -24.34 9.91
N GLU A 620 11.33 -25.16 9.15
CA GLU A 620 12.79 -24.99 8.97
C GLU A 620 13.17 -23.94 7.92
N VAL A 621 12.26 -23.59 7.00
CA VAL A 621 12.53 -22.69 5.86
C VAL A 621 12.21 -21.23 6.18
N GLU A 622 11.11 -20.91 6.86
CA GLU A 622 10.74 -19.53 7.22
C GLU A 622 11.88 -18.73 7.91
N PRO A 623 12.64 -19.29 8.88
CA PRO A 623 13.76 -18.58 9.51
C PRO A 623 14.94 -18.29 8.57
N ARG A 624 15.05 -19.03 7.45
CA ARG A 624 16.14 -18.88 6.47
C ARG A 624 15.80 -17.83 5.41
N GLU A 625 14.53 -17.73 5.00
CA GLU A 625 14.08 -16.71 4.04
C GLU A 625 14.16 -15.29 4.64
N ILE A 626 13.72 -15.11 5.90
CA ILE A 626 13.86 -13.85 6.65
C ILE A 626 15.34 -13.42 6.71
N LYS A 627 16.26 -14.36 6.93
CA LYS A 627 17.71 -14.11 6.95
C LYS A 627 18.26 -13.71 5.58
N MET A 628 17.73 -14.28 4.49
CA MET A 628 18.09 -13.85 3.13
C MET A 628 17.59 -12.45 2.80
N GLU A 629 16.41 -12.04 3.26
CA GLU A 629 15.92 -10.66 3.05
C GLU A 629 16.77 -9.63 3.81
N GLN A 630 17.17 -9.92 5.04
CA GLN A 630 18.08 -9.06 5.80
C GLN A 630 19.46 -8.94 5.12
N LEU A 631 20.01 -10.04 4.58
CA LEU A 631 21.25 -10.01 3.80
C LEU A 631 21.10 -9.21 2.50
N LYS A 632 19.96 -9.34 1.78
CA LYS A 632 19.68 -8.53 0.58
C LYS A 632 19.60 -7.03 0.91
N LYS A 633 18.98 -6.64 2.02
CA LYS A 633 18.94 -5.24 2.49
C LYS A 633 20.35 -4.72 2.82
N ASN A 634 21.17 -5.50 3.52
CA ASN A 634 22.56 -5.10 3.82
C ASN A 634 23.41 -4.94 2.55
N ILE A 635 23.26 -5.83 1.55
CA ILE A 635 23.95 -5.71 0.25
C ILE A 635 23.53 -4.43 -0.50
N ALA A 636 22.26 -4.01 -0.40
CA ALA A 636 21.81 -2.74 -0.97
C ALA A 636 22.44 -1.52 -0.27
N VAL A 637 22.55 -1.52 1.06
CA VAL A 637 23.23 -0.46 1.82
C VAL A 637 24.72 -0.40 1.47
N CYS A 638 25.40 -1.54 1.38
CA CYS A 638 26.80 -1.59 0.95
C CYS A 638 27.01 -1.05 -0.48
N LYS A 639 26.10 -1.34 -1.41
CA LYS A 639 26.14 -0.74 -2.76
C LYS A 639 25.93 0.77 -2.74
N PHE A 640 25.04 1.28 -1.89
CA PHE A 640 24.81 2.72 -1.75
C PHE A 640 26.07 3.44 -1.22
N LEU A 641 26.71 2.87 -0.18
CA LEU A 641 27.98 3.40 0.36
C LEU A 641 29.12 3.35 -0.67
N LEU A 642 29.19 2.30 -1.49
CA LEU A 642 30.22 2.20 -2.55
C LEU A 642 30.05 3.28 -3.62
N ILE A 643 28.81 3.65 -3.95
CA ILE A 643 28.49 4.74 -4.89
C ILE A 643 28.84 6.10 -4.29
N VAL A 644 28.53 6.33 -3.01
CA VAL A 644 28.90 7.58 -2.31
C VAL A 644 30.43 7.75 -2.24
N TYR A 645 31.19 6.68 -1.99
CA TYR A 645 32.65 6.72 -2.01
C TYR A 645 33.21 7.14 -3.38
N TYR A 646 32.61 6.65 -4.47
CA TYR A 646 32.99 6.97 -5.86
C TYR A 646 32.52 8.35 -6.37
N ILE A 647 31.85 9.15 -5.52
CA ILE A 647 31.37 10.52 -5.82
C ILE A 647 32.13 11.56 -4.97
N ILE A 648 32.94 11.12 -4.00
CA ILE A 648 33.74 11.95 -3.09
C ILE A 648 35.24 11.93 -3.45
N GLN A 649 35.64 11.10 -4.43
CA GLN A 649 36.91 11.19 -5.16
C GLN A 649 36.72 11.81 -6.55
#